data_AF-A0A316KAD7-F1
#
_entry.id   AF-A0A316KAD7-F1
#
_cell.length_a   1.000
_cell.length_b   1.000
_cell.length_c   1.000
_cell.angle_alpha   90.00
_cell.angle_beta   90.00
_cell.angle_gamma   90.00
#
_symmetry.space_group_name_H-M   'P 1'
#
loop_
_entity.id
_entity.type
_entity.pdbx_description
1 polymer ?
#
loop_
_entity_poly.entity_id
_entity_poly.type
_entity_poly.pdbx_seq_one_letter_code
_entity_poly.pdbx_strand_id
1 'polypeptide(L)'
;MLFAVINDSLGTFFGVPYLFLSPEYLNSISFESFLLLGFALGGFIMGFNTYSYIRLGPLYPFLITIDRPFFKFCINNGLIPLIFITNYLINMISFQYSEEYATVGESLLFAFGFLLGVTIFLTLSWMFFFRLIKYDPYKGGASKPFKTMSYQNNKWYDIFRKQKEYPTVYLGKRLRLKVSRSSKHFDKELVASIFAKNRVSASLYEILTILIFFGLGFFNEYDVLEVPAATSIVLLLTIILMLYSALQAWLRNWFYPVLVGILLCMNYMSKTTKLFHYKSYAYGLSYEKADLSEYSVARIKKICGDQTKNEASIENYLAMLDAWKARTAQEKPKLVIVNTSGGGSRSALWTTLVLNKLDEASNNEFGTHTQMITGASGGMVGAAYYREVQLRRSKNKKAPKNVHEMKREIGSDILNKLSFMASTNDIFVRYQKIDYDGKRYSKDRGYAFEQQLLENTGNILDHNLGYYTNYEKQGKVPTLIFSPTIINDGRRLLISSQDLHFLASGHYAGDHLSGLYENIEIRGLLDKQNIDKMRFSTVLRASATFPFVMPMITLPTSPSTQLMDAGIRDNYGTKTTMLFLHSLSEWIAENTSGVLIVEIRDTRKVYAEEKFQEVSFIDKLTLPFGNMYKNFPRIQSYNQKELEQLGLKSLNFPVETITFNLMQQKNDRISLSWHLTQAEKLKIESALNSPSNRKALDKVKKALASSSAFREPQ
;
A
#
# COMPACT_ATOMS: atom_id res chain seq x y z
N MET A 1 4.14 -20.39 -4.93
CA MET A 1 3.82 -18.98 -4.63
C MET A 1 3.53 -18.19 -5.89
N LEU A 2 4.46 -18.00 -6.83
CA LEU A 2 4.22 -17.25 -8.06
C LEU A 2 3.00 -17.76 -8.86
N PHE A 3 2.83 -19.09 -9.00
CA PHE A 3 1.60 -19.68 -9.58
C PHE A 3 0.33 -19.23 -8.85
N ALA A 4 0.34 -19.14 -7.52
CA ALA A 4 -0.83 -18.73 -6.76
C ALA A 4 -1.16 -17.23 -6.95
N VAL A 5 -0.13 -16.39 -7.17
CA VAL A 5 -0.32 -14.96 -7.47
C VAL A 5 -0.95 -14.78 -8.84
N ILE A 6 -0.39 -15.38 -9.89
CA ILE A 6 -0.88 -15.17 -11.27
C ILE A 6 -2.22 -15.85 -11.57
N ASN A 7 -2.68 -16.77 -10.71
CA ASN A 7 -3.99 -17.44 -10.81
C ASN A 7 -4.97 -16.95 -9.71
N ASP A 8 -4.84 -15.70 -9.26
CA ASP A 8 -5.77 -15.04 -8.33
C ASP A 8 -6.06 -15.80 -7.02
N SER A 9 -5.15 -16.68 -6.60
CA SER A 9 -5.29 -17.47 -5.37
C SER A 9 -4.62 -16.81 -4.17
N LEU A 10 -3.70 -15.87 -4.40
CA LEU A 10 -2.95 -15.17 -3.36
C LEU A 10 -2.90 -13.65 -3.62
N GLY A 11 -3.30 -12.85 -2.64
CA GLY A 11 -3.18 -11.39 -2.69
C GLY A 11 -4.25 -10.66 -3.52
N THR A 12 -5.25 -11.38 -4.04
CA THR A 12 -6.30 -10.87 -4.95
C THR A 12 -7.19 -9.80 -4.31
N PHE A 13 -7.36 -9.81 -2.98
CA PHE A 13 -8.11 -8.74 -2.29
C PHE A 13 -7.38 -7.39 -2.37
N PHE A 14 -6.04 -7.43 -2.40
CA PHE A 14 -5.15 -6.27 -2.43
C PHE A 14 -4.63 -5.93 -3.84
N GLY A 15 -5.12 -6.58 -4.90
CA GLY A 15 -4.69 -6.31 -6.28
C GLY A 15 -3.27 -6.79 -6.62
N VAL A 16 -2.64 -7.65 -5.81
CA VAL A 16 -1.28 -8.16 -6.08
C VAL A 16 -1.15 -8.85 -7.45
N PRO A 17 -2.11 -9.66 -7.93
CA PRO A 17 -2.04 -10.25 -9.26
C PRO A 17 -1.93 -9.21 -10.38
N TYR A 18 -2.55 -8.04 -10.20
CA TYR A 18 -2.59 -6.98 -11.23
C TYR A 18 -1.19 -6.41 -11.48
N LEU A 19 -0.35 -6.31 -10.44
CA LEU A 19 1.05 -5.90 -10.58
C LEU A 19 1.85 -6.81 -11.52
N PHE A 20 1.47 -8.09 -11.65
CA PHE A 20 2.12 -9.07 -12.53
C PHE A 20 1.49 -9.14 -13.92
N LEU A 21 0.16 -9.07 -13.99
CA LEU A 21 -0.59 -9.19 -15.25
C LEU A 21 -0.65 -7.86 -16.03
N SER A 22 -0.42 -6.75 -15.35
CA SER A 22 -0.41 -5.38 -15.89
C SER A 22 0.70 -4.54 -15.22
N PRO A 23 1.99 -4.92 -15.41
CA PRO A 23 3.10 -4.18 -14.81
C PRO A 23 3.16 -2.77 -15.39
N GLU A 24 3.26 -1.76 -14.53
CA GLU A 24 3.47 -0.38 -14.92
C GLU A 24 4.96 0.02 -14.85
N TYR A 25 5.41 0.74 -15.86
CA TYR A 25 6.72 1.41 -15.90
C TYR A 25 6.53 2.83 -16.41
N LEU A 26 7.07 3.82 -15.69
CA LEU A 26 6.88 5.25 -15.99
C LEU A 26 5.39 5.63 -16.15
N ASN A 27 4.54 5.15 -15.24
CA ASN A 27 3.07 5.36 -15.22
C ASN A 27 2.33 4.85 -16.47
N SER A 28 2.89 3.86 -17.17
CA SER A 28 2.26 3.25 -18.34
C SER A 28 2.49 1.75 -18.40
N ILE A 29 1.50 1.02 -18.92
CA ILE A 29 1.65 -0.38 -19.31
C ILE A 29 2.30 -0.37 -20.69
N SER A 30 3.52 -0.91 -20.79
CA SER A 30 4.36 -0.72 -21.97
C SER A 30 5.16 -1.98 -22.30
N PHE A 31 5.74 -2.02 -23.50
CA PHE A 31 6.65 -3.10 -23.88
C PHE A 31 7.80 -3.25 -22.87
N GLU A 32 8.33 -2.13 -22.39
CA GLU A 32 9.42 -2.03 -21.43
C GLU A 32 9.04 -2.61 -20.07
N SER A 33 7.80 -2.39 -19.60
CA SER A 33 7.35 -2.93 -18.31
C SER A 33 7.34 -4.47 -18.32
N PHE A 34 6.83 -5.07 -19.40
CA PHE A 34 6.86 -6.52 -19.61
C PHE A 34 8.27 -7.05 -19.88
N LEU A 35 9.11 -6.32 -20.60
CA LEU A 35 10.51 -6.67 -20.84
C LEU A 35 11.29 -6.81 -19.54
N LEU A 36 11.15 -5.84 -18.63
CA LEU A 36 11.80 -5.84 -17.31
C LEU A 36 11.29 -6.99 -16.44
N LEU A 37 9.97 -7.23 -16.42
CA LEU A 37 9.39 -8.35 -15.68
C LEU A 37 9.89 -9.70 -16.22
N GLY A 38 9.94 -9.86 -17.54
CA GLY A 38 10.51 -11.03 -18.20
C GLY A 38 11.98 -11.23 -17.84
N PHE A 39 12.77 -10.16 -17.84
CA PHE A 39 14.18 -10.19 -17.44
C PHE A 39 14.35 -10.66 -15.98
N ALA A 40 13.57 -10.11 -15.03
CA ALA A 40 13.58 -10.56 -13.64
C ALA A 40 13.17 -12.01 -13.47
N LEU A 41 12.14 -12.46 -14.20
CA LEU A 41 11.72 -13.86 -14.18
C LEU A 41 12.79 -14.80 -14.76
N GLY A 42 13.51 -14.38 -15.80
CA GLY A 42 14.69 -15.09 -16.28
C GLY A 42 15.74 -15.29 -15.17
N GLY A 43 15.95 -14.24 -14.35
CA GLY A 43 16.74 -14.29 -13.12
C GLY A 43 16.26 -15.35 -12.14
N PHE A 44 14.97 -15.33 -11.82
CA PHE A 44 14.36 -16.31 -10.92
C PHE A 44 14.49 -17.74 -11.45
N ILE A 45 14.28 -17.95 -12.75
CA ILE A 45 14.41 -19.27 -13.41
C ILE A 45 15.85 -19.77 -13.31
N MET A 46 16.85 -18.91 -13.51
CA MET A 46 18.26 -19.28 -13.34
C MET A 46 18.62 -19.55 -11.89
N GLY A 47 18.10 -18.76 -10.93
CA GLY A 47 18.24 -19.02 -9.50
C GLY A 47 17.67 -20.39 -9.11
N PHE A 48 16.46 -20.70 -9.58
CA PHE A 48 15.80 -22.00 -9.40
C PHE A 48 16.63 -23.16 -9.95
N ASN A 49 17.17 -23.02 -11.16
CA ASN A 49 18.00 -24.05 -11.77
C ASN A 49 19.35 -24.21 -11.05
N THR A 50 19.95 -23.11 -10.60
CA THR A 50 21.21 -23.13 -9.86
C THR A 50 21.05 -23.84 -8.52
N TYR A 51 20.05 -23.46 -7.73
CA TYR A 51 19.69 -24.12 -6.48
C TYR A 51 19.39 -25.62 -6.68
N SER A 52 18.55 -25.93 -7.68
CA SER A 52 18.19 -27.32 -8.02
C SER A 52 19.41 -28.13 -8.42
N TYR A 53 20.34 -27.57 -9.18
CA TYR A 53 21.57 -28.26 -9.59
C TYR A 53 22.50 -28.52 -8.41
N ILE A 54 22.64 -27.56 -7.49
CA ILE A 54 23.46 -27.76 -6.27
C ILE A 54 22.88 -28.91 -5.44
N ARG A 55 21.56 -29.00 -5.30
CA ARG A 55 20.92 -30.01 -4.44
C ARG A 55 20.76 -31.38 -5.11
N LEU A 56 20.33 -31.41 -6.37
CA LEU A 56 19.99 -32.62 -7.11
C LEU A 56 21.13 -33.12 -8.00
N GLY A 57 22.03 -32.25 -8.45
CA GLY A 57 23.17 -32.63 -9.32
C GLY A 57 23.98 -33.83 -8.79
N PRO A 58 24.29 -33.90 -7.48
CA PRO A 58 24.96 -35.06 -6.88
C PRO A 58 24.19 -36.39 -7.02
N LEU A 59 22.86 -36.34 -7.12
CA LEU A 59 22.01 -37.53 -7.29
C LEU A 59 22.04 -38.06 -8.74
N TYR A 60 22.61 -37.27 -9.67
CA TYR A 60 22.74 -37.62 -11.09
C TYR A 60 24.21 -37.57 -11.55
N PRO A 61 25.07 -38.49 -11.07
CA PRO A 61 26.51 -38.47 -11.36
C PRO A 61 26.83 -38.51 -12.86
N PHE A 62 25.98 -39.12 -13.68
CA PHE A 62 26.14 -39.20 -15.14
C PHE A 62 26.29 -37.83 -15.83
N LEU A 63 25.83 -36.74 -15.20
CA LEU A 63 25.95 -35.39 -15.74
C LEU A 63 27.40 -35.02 -16.05
N ILE A 64 28.38 -35.55 -15.32
CA ILE A 64 29.82 -35.31 -15.58
C ILE A 64 30.29 -35.86 -16.93
N THR A 65 29.58 -36.84 -17.48
CA THR A 65 29.93 -37.50 -18.75
C THR A 65 29.45 -36.70 -19.97
N ILE A 66 28.76 -35.59 -19.73
CA ILE A 66 28.06 -34.79 -20.74
C ILE A 66 28.72 -33.42 -20.86
N ASP A 67 28.92 -32.97 -22.09
CA ASP A 67 29.36 -31.60 -22.37
C ASP A 67 28.35 -30.57 -21.84
N ARG A 68 28.84 -29.58 -21.09
CA ARG A 68 28.06 -28.54 -20.41
C ARG A 68 26.97 -29.13 -19.48
N PRO A 69 27.37 -29.77 -18.36
CA PRO A 69 26.46 -30.49 -17.46
C PRO A 69 25.32 -29.61 -16.94
N PHE A 70 25.65 -28.39 -16.51
CA PHE A 70 24.67 -27.44 -15.97
C PHE A 70 23.61 -27.02 -17.00
N PHE A 71 24.01 -26.74 -18.24
CA PHE A 71 23.08 -26.42 -19.32
C PHE A 71 22.10 -27.55 -19.62
N LYS A 72 22.62 -28.79 -19.66
CA LYS A 72 21.79 -29.98 -19.88
C LYS A 72 20.85 -30.25 -18.72
N PHE A 73 21.29 -30.00 -17.49
CA PHE A 73 20.43 -30.03 -16.33
C PHE A 73 19.28 -29.01 -16.46
N CYS A 74 19.56 -27.76 -16.82
CA CYS A 74 18.54 -26.72 -16.94
C CYS A 74 17.48 -27.02 -18.01
N ILE A 75 17.86 -27.62 -19.14
CA ILE A 75 16.89 -28.07 -20.15
C ILE A 75 15.96 -29.14 -19.57
N ASN A 76 16.51 -30.13 -18.86
CA ASN A 76 15.73 -31.22 -18.28
C ASN A 76 14.90 -30.77 -17.07
N ASN A 77 15.34 -29.73 -16.37
CA ASN A 77 14.63 -29.10 -15.25
C ASN A 77 13.77 -27.89 -15.72
N GLY A 78 13.57 -27.74 -17.03
CA GLY A 78 12.87 -26.60 -17.64
C GLY A 78 11.34 -26.74 -17.67
N LEU A 79 10.79 -27.91 -17.34
CA LEU A 79 9.35 -28.16 -17.44
C LEU A 79 8.52 -27.22 -16.53
N ILE A 80 8.92 -27.06 -15.27
CA ILE A 80 8.21 -26.17 -14.33
C ILE A 80 8.27 -24.71 -14.80
N PRO A 81 9.44 -24.14 -15.15
CA PRO A 81 9.52 -22.81 -15.77
C PRO A 81 8.67 -22.66 -17.03
N LEU A 82 8.64 -23.66 -17.91
CA LEU A 82 7.87 -23.62 -19.15
C LEU A 82 6.35 -23.59 -18.89
N ILE A 83 5.88 -24.42 -17.95
CA ILE A 83 4.48 -24.41 -17.51
C ILE A 83 4.13 -23.05 -16.91
N PHE A 84 5.01 -22.48 -16.10
CA PHE A 84 4.80 -21.16 -15.50
C PHE A 84 4.71 -20.05 -16.57
N ILE A 85 5.66 -19.99 -17.50
CA ILE A 85 5.65 -19.01 -18.59
C ILE A 85 4.37 -19.13 -19.42
N THR A 86 3.95 -20.36 -19.75
CA THR A 86 2.74 -20.61 -20.54
C THR A 86 1.49 -20.14 -19.77
N ASN A 87 1.37 -20.53 -18.50
CA ASN A 87 0.24 -20.11 -17.65
C ASN A 87 0.21 -18.58 -17.45
N TYR A 88 1.38 -17.96 -17.26
CA TYR A 88 1.49 -16.51 -17.17
C TYR A 88 1.01 -15.81 -18.44
N LEU A 89 1.45 -16.26 -19.62
CA LEU A 89 1.04 -15.65 -20.90
C LEU A 89 -0.46 -15.77 -21.13
N ILE A 90 -1.06 -16.92 -20.81
CA ILE A 90 -2.52 -17.11 -20.93
C ILE A 90 -3.26 -16.12 -20.02
N ASN A 91 -2.88 -16.04 -18.75
CA ASN A 91 -3.54 -15.18 -17.78
C ASN A 91 -3.30 -13.69 -18.11
N MET A 92 -2.10 -13.33 -18.55
CA MET A 92 -1.74 -11.96 -18.94
C MET A 92 -2.54 -11.50 -20.15
N ILE A 93 -2.61 -12.30 -21.22
CA ILE A 93 -3.39 -11.95 -22.42
C ILE A 93 -4.88 -11.83 -22.08
N SER A 94 -5.41 -12.77 -21.29
CA SER A 94 -6.80 -12.71 -20.82
C SER A 94 -7.07 -11.43 -20.04
N PHE A 95 -6.19 -11.07 -19.11
CA PHE A 95 -6.31 -9.90 -18.24
C PHE A 95 -6.21 -8.59 -19.02
N GLN A 96 -5.22 -8.48 -19.91
CA GLN A 96 -5.03 -7.29 -20.74
C GLN A 96 -6.27 -7.02 -21.63
N TYR A 97 -6.89 -8.08 -22.15
CA TYR A 97 -8.12 -7.94 -22.93
C TYR A 97 -9.34 -7.59 -22.09
N SER A 98 -9.55 -8.26 -20.94
CA SER A 98 -10.78 -8.12 -20.16
C SER A 98 -10.79 -6.96 -19.18
N GLU A 99 -9.64 -6.64 -18.57
CA GLU A 99 -9.52 -5.65 -17.48
C GLU A 99 -8.89 -4.33 -17.94
N GLU A 100 -7.93 -4.37 -18.88
CA GLU A 100 -7.25 -3.17 -19.38
C GLU A 100 -7.76 -2.71 -20.75
N TYR A 101 -8.62 -3.51 -21.41
CA TYR A 101 -9.14 -3.26 -22.76
C TYR A 101 -8.05 -3.03 -23.82
N ALA A 102 -6.89 -3.67 -23.65
CA ALA A 102 -5.81 -3.63 -24.62
C ALA A 102 -6.23 -4.34 -25.92
N THR A 103 -5.74 -3.84 -27.04
CA THR A 103 -5.95 -4.48 -28.35
C THR A 103 -5.17 -5.81 -28.44
N VAL A 104 -5.57 -6.67 -29.38
CA VAL A 104 -4.86 -7.92 -29.65
C VAL A 104 -3.40 -7.66 -30.05
N GLY A 105 -3.15 -6.60 -30.81
CA GLY A 105 -1.80 -6.19 -31.22
C GLY A 105 -0.92 -5.80 -30.03
N GLU A 106 -1.45 -4.99 -29.11
CA GLU A 106 -0.74 -4.60 -27.88
C GLU A 106 -0.47 -5.80 -26.98
N SER A 107 -1.45 -6.69 -26.81
CA SER A 107 -1.29 -7.91 -26.00
C SER A 107 -0.19 -8.82 -26.54
N LEU A 108 -0.08 -8.96 -27.87
CA LEU A 108 0.99 -9.71 -28.52
C LEU A 108 2.36 -9.03 -28.37
N LEU A 109 2.40 -7.69 -28.45
CA LEU A 109 3.61 -6.91 -28.23
C LEU A 109 4.11 -7.09 -26.78
N PHE A 110 3.22 -7.07 -25.79
CA PHE A 110 3.54 -7.32 -24.39
C PHE A 110 4.05 -8.74 -24.16
N ALA A 111 3.40 -9.75 -24.76
CA ALA A 111 3.87 -11.14 -24.72
C ALA A 111 5.28 -11.28 -25.31
N PHE A 112 5.54 -10.60 -26.44
CA PHE A 112 6.86 -10.58 -27.07
C PHE A 112 7.90 -9.91 -26.17
N GLY A 113 7.60 -8.75 -25.57
CA GLY A 113 8.50 -8.06 -24.64
C GLY A 113 8.87 -8.93 -23.44
N PHE A 114 7.89 -9.57 -22.82
CA PHE A 114 8.12 -10.51 -21.73
C PHE A 114 9.04 -11.68 -22.12
N LEU A 115 8.75 -12.35 -23.24
CA LEU A 115 9.56 -13.48 -23.72
C LEU A 115 10.98 -13.05 -24.12
N LEU A 116 11.12 -11.86 -24.72
CA LEU A 116 12.40 -11.27 -25.06
C LEU A 116 13.22 -11.03 -23.79
N GLY A 117 12.61 -10.47 -22.73
CA GLY A 117 13.25 -10.22 -21.45
C GLY A 117 13.80 -11.50 -20.81
N VAL A 118 12.98 -12.54 -20.75
CA VAL A 118 13.41 -13.88 -20.27
C VAL A 118 14.59 -14.38 -21.10
N THR A 119 14.49 -14.30 -22.42
CA THR A 119 15.52 -14.79 -23.35
C THR A 119 16.85 -14.05 -23.20
N ILE A 120 16.80 -12.72 -23.06
CA ILE A 120 17.98 -11.87 -22.82
C ILE A 120 18.69 -12.33 -21.55
N PHE A 121 17.96 -12.44 -20.44
CA PHE A 121 18.56 -12.83 -19.16
C PHE A 121 19.21 -14.21 -19.26
N LEU A 122 18.48 -15.22 -19.75
CA LEU A 122 19.01 -16.57 -19.91
C LEU A 122 20.27 -16.58 -20.77
N THR A 123 20.28 -15.84 -21.88
CA THR A 123 21.44 -15.73 -22.77
C THR A 123 22.65 -15.13 -22.06
N LEU A 124 22.47 -14.06 -21.29
CA LEU A 124 23.53 -13.45 -20.47
C LEU A 124 24.08 -14.45 -19.43
N SER A 125 23.20 -15.20 -18.75
CA SER A 125 23.63 -16.24 -17.81
C SER A 125 24.44 -17.34 -18.50
N TRP A 126 24.02 -17.78 -19.70
CA TRP A 126 24.78 -18.77 -20.47
C TRP A 126 26.14 -18.24 -20.91
N MET A 127 26.22 -16.98 -21.33
CA MET A 127 27.49 -16.33 -21.66
C MET A 127 28.43 -16.31 -20.46
N PHE A 128 27.91 -16.05 -19.26
CA PHE A 128 28.69 -16.11 -18.02
C PHE A 128 29.26 -17.52 -17.76
N PHE A 129 28.40 -18.54 -17.76
CA PHE A 129 28.83 -19.92 -17.48
C PHE A 129 29.74 -20.52 -18.57
N PHE A 130 29.63 -20.09 -19.83
CA PHE A 130 30.43 -20.65 -20.93
C PHE A 130 31.71 -19.88 -21.26
N ARG A 131 31.74 -18.55 -21.10
CA ARG A 131 32.89 -17.71 -21.49
C ARG A 131 33.76 -17.28 -20.31
N LEU A 132 33.16 -16.91 -19.18
CA LEU A 132 33.90 -16.34 -18.04
C LEU A 132 34.48 -17.41 -17.12
N ILE A 133 33.83 -18.58 -17.04
CA ILE A 133 34.32 -19.75 -16.32
C ILE A 133 34.88 -20.74 -17.34
N LYS A 134 36.17 -20.65 -17.68
CA LYS A 134 36.82 -21.63 -18.59
C LYS A 134 36.73 -23.03 -17.99
N TYR A 135 35.85 -23.86 -18.55
CA TYR A 135 35.73 -25.28 -18.23
C TYR A 135 36.80 -26.05 -19.00
N ASP A 136 37.94 -26.29 -18.35
CA ASP A 136 38.95 -27.24 -18.82
C ASP A 136 39.06 -28.38 -17.80
N PRO A 137 38.38 -29.52 -18.04
CA PRO A 137 38.42 -30.67 -17.14
C PRO A 137 39.72 -31.49 -17.28
N TYR A 138 40.60 -31.17 -18.25
CA TYR A 138 41.78 -31.99 -18.60
C TYR A 138 43.13 -31.29 -18.40
N LYS A 139 43.16 -30.00 -18.02
CA LYS A 139 44.42 -29.37 -17.55
C LYS A 139 44.79 -29.87 -16.15
N GLY A 140 45.54 -30.97 -16.12
CA GLY A 140 46.20 -31.56 -14.94
C GLY A 140 47.35 -30.71 -14.38
N GLY A 141 47.09 -29.43 -14.09
CA GLY A 141 48.12 -28.50 -13.62
C GLY A 141 47.57 -27.19 -13.04
N ALA A 142 46.32 -27.15 -12.58
CA ALA A 142 45.85 -26.01 -11.80
C ALA A 142 46.45 -26.13 -10.39
N SER A 143 47.36 -25.22 -10.05
CA SER A 143 47.82 -24.94 -8.70
C SER A 143 46.71 -25.17 -7.68
N LYS A 144 47.02 -25.93 -6.63
CA LYS A 144 46.15 -26.27 -5.49
C LYS A 144 45.01 -25.25 -5.35
N PRO A 145 43.73 -25.65 -5.48
CA PRO A 145 42.62 -24.72 -5.37
C PRO A 145 42.80 -23.98 -4.06
N PHE A 146 42.62 -22.65 -4.09
CA PHE A 146 42.64 -21.80 -2.91
C PHE A 146 42.02 -22.57 -1.74
N LYS A 147 42.78 -22.75 -0.65
CA LYS A 147 42.26 -23.31 0.61
C LYS A 147 41.25 -22.31 1.20
N THR A 148 40.15 -22.08 0.50
CA THR A 148 38.95 -21.48 1.07
C THR A 148 38.38 -22.47 2.06
N MET A 149 37.97 -21.95 3.22
CA MET A 149 37.47 -22.64 4.42
C MET A 149 36.44 -23.77 4.17
N SER A 150 35.84 -23.85 2.97
CA SER A 150 34.90 -24.88 2.53
C SER A 150 35.54 -26.22 2.11
N TYR A 151 36.86 -26.33 1.97
CA TYR A 151 37.51 -27.57 1.47
C TYR A 151 37.81 -28.61 2.57
N GLN A 152 37.60 -28.30 3.84
CA GLN A 152 37.92 -29.24 4.93
C GLN A 152 36.72 -30.10 5.33
N ASN A 153 36.89 -31.42 5.18
CA ASN A 153 36.03 -32.54 5.62
C ASN A 153 34.65 -32.68 4.98
N ASN A 154 34.59 -33.57 3.98
CA ASN A 154 33.52 -33.66 3.02
C ASN A 154 32.73 -34.97 3.12
N LYS A 155 32.02 -35.18 4.24
CA LYS A 155 30.96 -36.21 4.37
C LYS A 155 29.84 -36.08 3.32
N TRP A 156 29.73 -34.93 2.66
CA TRP A 156 28.79 -34.67 1.57
C TRP A 156 29.09 -35.51 0.31
N TYR A 157 30.36 -35.87 0.10
CA TYR A 157 30.78 -36.73 -1.02
C TYR A 157 30.63 -38.22 -0.71
N ASP A 158 30.32 -38.60 0.54
CA ASP A 158 29.94 -39.97 0.87
C ASP A 158 28.59 -40.37 0.24
N ILE A 159 27.78 -39.42 -0.24
CA ILE A 159 26.58 -39.70 -1.05
C ILE A 159 26.96 -40.43 -2.35
N PHE A 160 28.04 -39.99 -3.01
CA PHE A 160 28.60 -40.66 -4.19
C PHE A 160 29.22 -42.04 -3.86
N ARG A 161 29.54 -42.30 -2.59
CA ARG A 161 29.99 -43.63 -2.14
C ARG A 161 28.85 -44.62 -1.91
N LYS A 162 27.61 -44.15 -1.67
CA LYS A 162 26.49 -45.00 -1.21
C LYS A 162 25.36 -45.20 -2.23
N GLN A 163 25.22 -44.37 -3.28
CA GLN A 163 24.12 -44.51 -4.24
C GLN A 163 24.41 -45.54 -5.35
N LYS A 164 23.44 -46.45 -5.58
CA LYS A 164 23.40 -47.29 -6.79
C LYS A 164 23.02 -46.41 -8.00
N GLU A 165 23.84 -46.42 -9.05
CA GLU A 165 23.52 -45.75 -10.33
C GLU A 165 22.35 -46.48 -11.00
N TYR A 166 21.23 -45.78 -11.21
CA TYR A 166 20.13 -46.25 -12.06
C TYR A 166 20.21 -45.57 -13.43
N PRO A 167 19.96 -46.30 -14.54
CA PRO A 167 19.89 -45.69 -15.86
C PRO A 167 18.76 -44.65 -15.88
N THR A 168 19.14 -43.38 -16.02
CA THR A 168 18.22 -42.24 -16.05
C THR A 168 18.05 -41.80 -17.50
N VAL A 169 16.81 -41.57 -17.94
CA VAL A 169 16.51 -41.02 -19.27
C VAL A 169 16.52 -39.50 -19.19
N TYR A 170 17.20 -38.85 -20.13
CA TYR A 170 17.29 -37.38 -20.21
C TYR A 170 17.19 -36.88 -21.66
N LEU A 171 16.79 -35.62 -21.82
CA LEU A 171 16.77 -34.90 -23.10
C LEU A 171 18.19 -34.50 -23.52
N GLY A 172 18.67 -35.13 -24.60
CA GLY A 172 19.99 -34.97 -25.17
C GLY A 172 20.13 -33.79 -26.15
N LYS A 173 20.98 -33.94 -27.18
CA LYS A 173 21.06 -32.97 -28.28
C LYS A 173 19.81 -33.10 -29.18
N ARG A 174 19.31 -31.98 -29.72
CA ARG A 174 18.09 -31.92 -30.57
C ARG A 174 16.82 -32.49 -29.90
N LEU A 175 16.69 -32.33 -28.57
CA LEU A 175 15.54 -32.79 -27.77
C LEU A 175 15.23 -34.31 -27.88
N ARG A 176 16.20 -35.14 -28.29
CA ARG A 176 16.05 -36.60 -28.33
C ARG A 176 16.29 -37.22 -26.94
N LEU A 177 15.46 -38.18 -26.55
CA LEU A 177 15.65 -38.95 -25.32
C LEU A 177 16.92 -39.81 -25.43
N LYS A 178 17.74 -39.79 -24.38
CA LYS A 178 18.97 -40.57 -24.25
C LYS A 178 19.04 -41.23 -22.88
N VAL A 179 19.62 -42.42 -22.83
CA VAL A 179 19.93 -43.12 -21.58
C VAL A 179 21.27 -42.63 -21.04
N SER A 180 21.37 -42.43 -19.73
CA SER A 180 22.58 -42.03 -19.03
C SER A 180 23.70 -43.06 -19.20
N ARG A 181 24.94 -42.61 -19.44
CA ARG A 181 26.13 -43.46 -19.42
C ARG A 181 26.60 -43.66 -17.98
N SER A 182 27.17 -44.82 -17.66
CA SER A 182 27.71 -45.07 -16.33
C SER A 182 28.92 -44.19 -16.05
N SER A 183 29.00 -43.65 -14.84
CA SER A 183 30.12 -42.84 -14.35
C SER A 183 31.13 -43.65 -13.53
N LYS A 184 30.97 -44.98 -13.42
CA LYS A 184 31.84 -45.90 -12.66
C LYS A 184 33.33 -45.83 -13.02
N HIS A 185 33.66 -45.38 -14.22
CA HIS A 185 35.04 -45.32 -14.73
C HIS A 185 35.80 -44.03 -14.35
N PHE A 186 35.12 -43.04 -13.78
CA PHE A 186 35.77 -41.80 -13.32
C PHE A 186 36.21 -41.92 -11.87
N ASP A 187 37.40 -41.40 -11.56
CA ASP A 187 37.89 -41.29 -10.19
C ASP A 187 36.89 -40.47 -9.35
N LYS A 188 36.48 -41.03 -8.21
CA LYS A 188 35.51 -40.41 -7.31
C LYS A 188 36.01 -39.06 -6.79
N GLU A 189 37.33 -38.88 -6.66
CA GLU A 189 37.92 -37.59 -6.30
C GLU A 189 37.82 -36.56 -7.44
N LEU A 190 37.98 -37.01 -8.69
CA LEU A 190 37.78 -36.17 -9.88
C LEU A 190 36.31 -35.74 -10.00
N VAL A 191 35.36 -36.68 -9.84
CA VAL A 191 33.92 -36.37 -9.83
C VAL A 191 33.61 -35.35 -8.73
N ALA A 192 34.16 -35.56 -7.54
CA ALA A 192 33.97 -34.67 -6.41
C ALA A 192 34.49 -33.25 -6.69
N SER A 193 35.69 -33.13 -7.24
CA SER A 193 36.32 -31.84 -7.56
C SER A 193 35.56 -31.05 -8.63
N ILE A 194 34.98 -31.72 -9.63
CA ILE A 194 34.18 -31.09 -10.69
C ILE A 194 32.89 -30.49 -10.13
N PHE A 195 32.16 -31.23 -9.28
CA PHE A 195 30.96 -30.71 -8.62
C PHE A 195 31.30 -29.58 -7.62
N ALA A 196 32.43 -29.65 -6.92
CA ALA A 196 32.92 -28.57 -6.06
C ALA A 196 33.15 -27.27 -6.85
N LYS A 197 33.84 -27.35 -7.99
CA LYS A 197 34.17 -26.20 -8.84
C LYS A 197 32.92 -25.57 -9.46
N ASN A 198 31.98 -26.40 -9.91
CA ASN A 198 30.68 -25.93 -10.41
C ASN A 198 29.87 -25.24 -9.32
N ARG A 199 29.91 -25.76 -8.08
CA ARG A 199 29.25 -25.14 -6.93
C ARG A 199 29.85 -23.78 -6.58
N VAL A 200 31.17 -23.64 -6.57
CA VAL A 200 31.83 -22.33 -6.35
C VAL A 200 31.45 -21.33 -7.43
N SER A 201 31.40 -21.78 -8.69
CA SER A 201 31.01 -20.94 -9.83
C SER A 201 29.55 -20.48 -9.73
N ALA A 202 28.66 -21.38 -9.32
CA ALA A 202 27.26 -21.08 -9.03
C ALA A 202 27.13 -20.07 -7.87
N SER A 203 27.87 -20.25 -6.77
CA SER A 203 27.86 -19.29 -5.67
C SER A 203 28.43 -17.92 -6.04
N LEU A 204 29.45 -17.87 -6.92
CA LEU A 204 29.98 -16.60 -7.43
C LEU A 204 28.96 -15.89 -8.33
N TYR A 205 28.29 -16.63 -9.20
CA TYR A 205 27.16 -16.12 -9.99
C TYR A 205 26.05 -15.57 -9.08
N GLU A 206 25.76 -16.29 -8.00
CA GLU A 206 24.75 -15.88 -7.03
C GLU A 206 25.10 -14.54 -6.39
N ILE A 207 26.33 -14.40 -5.89
CA ILE A 207 26.83 -13.17 -5.27
C ILE A 207 26.86 -12.01 -6.27
N LEU A 208 27.36 -12.22 -7.48
CA LEU A 208 27.46 -11.17 -8.49
C LEU A 208 26.08 -10.64 -8.89
N THR A 209 25.11 -11.53 -9.09
CA THR A 209 23.73 -11.16 -9.43
C THR A 209 23.08 -10.37 -8.30
N ILE A 210 23.29 -10.79 -7.05
CA ILE A 210 22.84 -10.07 -5.87
C ILE A 210 23.47 -8.66 -5.80
N LEU A 211 24.78 -8.53 -6.05
CA LEU A 211 25.48 -7.24 -6.06
C LEU A 211 24.98 -6.29 -7.15
N ILE A 212 24.72 -6.78 -8.36
CA ILE A 212 24.16 -5.98 -9.45
C ILE A 212 22.77 -5.46 -9.05
N PHE A 213 21.93 -6.32 -8.44
CA PHE A 213 20.63 -5.90 -7.95
C PHE A 213 20.72 -4.84 -6.84
N PHE A 214 21.65 -5.00 -5.90
CA PHE A 214 21.93 -3.97 -4.89
C PHE A 214 22.36 -2.65 -5.53
N GLY A 215 23.17 -2.72 -6.59
CA GLY A 215 23.55 -1.55 -7.39
C GLY A 215 22.35 -0.81 -7.98
N LEU A 216 21.38 -1.53 -8.56
CA LEU A 216 20.15 -0.92 -9.08
C LEU A 216 19.31 -0.24 -7.99
N GLY A 217 19.19 -0.88 -6.82
CA GLY A 217 18.48 -0.30 -5.67
C GLY A 217 19.11 0.98 -5.13
N PHE A 218 20.42 1.19 -5.33
CA PHE A 218 21.11 2.40 -4.89
C PHE A 218 20.73 3.65 -5.71
N PHE A 219 20.36 3.47 -6.98
CA PHE A 219 20.03 4.55 -7.91
C PHE A 219 18.52 4.72 -8.11
N ASN A 220 17.71 4.35 -7.11
CA ASN A 220 16.25 4.40 -7.14
C ASN A 220 15.64 5.83 -7.20
N GLU A 221 16.47 6.87 -7.17
CA GLU A 221 16.04 8.28 -7.25
C GLU A 221 15.81 8.76 -8.69
N TYR A 222 16.23 7.97 -9.67
CA TYR A 222 15.97 8.24 -11.08
C TYR A 222 14.78 7.41 -11.54
N ASP A 223 13.74 8.05 -12.07
CA ASP A 223 12.50 7.37 -12.53
C ASP A 223 12.78 6.25 -13.54
N VAL A 224 13.81 6.40 -14.38
CA VAL A 224 14.23 5.38 -15.36
C VAL A 224 14.71 4.09 -14.67
N LEU A 225 15.17 4.17 -13.43
CA LEU A 225 15.65 3.02 -12.65
C LEU A 225 14.59 2.46 -11.70
N GLU A 226 13.40 3.08 -11.64
CA GLU A 226 12.22 2.55 -10.96
C GLU A 226 11.60 1.42 -11.79
N VAL A 227 12.03 0.19 -11.52
CA VAL A 227 11.49 -0.99 -12.22
C VAL A 227 10.09 -1.35 -11.73
N PRO A 228 9.26 -2.03 -12.54
CA PRO A 228 7.93 -2.46 -12.12
C PRO A 228 7.92 -3.24 -10.79
N ALA A 229 6.82 -3.14 -10.05
CA ALA A 229 6.61 -3.82 -8.77
C ALA A 229 6.80 -5.32 -8.87
N ALA A 230 6.18 -5.97 -9.86
CA ALA A 230 6.34 -7.39 -10.07
C ALA A 230 7.80 -7.77 -10.36
N THR A 231 8.53 -6.97 -11.15
CA THR A 231 9.98 -7.13 -11.37
C THR A 231 10.72 -7.15 -10.04
N SER A 232 10.41 -6.20 -9.17
CA SER A 232 11.07 -6.06 -7.87
C SER A 232 10.73 -7.19 -6.90
N ILE A 233 9.47 -7.63 -6.87
CA ILE A 233 9.02 -8.80 -6.08
C ILE A 233 9.72 -10.06 -6.58
N VAL A 234 9.79 -10.29 -7.89
CA VAL A 234 10.47 -11.45 -8.47
C VAL A 234 11.97 -11.43 -8.15
N LEU A 235 12.62 -10.26 -8.23
CA LEU A 235 14.02 -10.12 -7.87
C LEU A 235 14.27 -10.37 -6.38
N LEU A 236 13.40 -9.86 -5.50
CA LEU A 236 13.47 -10.17 -4.07
C LEU A 236 13.37 -11.68 -3.81
N LEU A 237 12.41 -12.36 -4.44
CA LEU A 237 12.26 -13.81 -4.32
C LEU A 237 13.47 -14.57 -4.86
N THR A 238 14.07 -14.04 -5.92
CA THR A 238 15.32 -14.56 -6.50
C THR A 238 16.45 -14.46 -5.47
N ILE A 239 16.61 -13.31 -4.83
CA ILE A 239 17.62 -13.08 -3.78
C ILE A 239 17.38 -13.97 -2.58
N ILE A 240 16.14 -14.07 -2.09
CA ILE A 240 15.79 -14.95 -0.96
C ILE A 240 16.15 -16.40 -1.30
N LEU A 241 15.80 -16.86 -2.52
CA LEU A 241 16.11 -18.21 -2.98
C LEU A 241 17.62 -18.46 -3.05
N MET A 242 18.39 -17.49 -3.55
CA MET A 242 19.84 -17.60 -3.72
C MET A 242 20.58 -17.49 -2.38
N LEU A 243 20.16 -16.60 -1.47
CA LEU A 243 20.69 -16.52 -0.12
C LEU A 243 20.38 -17.79 0.67
N TYR A 244 19.15 -18.31 0.55
CA TYR A 244 18.78 -19.58 1.14
C TYR A 244 19.66 -20.73 0.61
N SER A 245 19.84 -20.80 -0.71
CA SER A 245 20.74 -21.73 -1.39
C SER A 245 22.16 -21.67 -0.82
N ALA A 246 22.76 -20.49 -0.78
CA ALA A 246 24.12 -20.27 -0.30
C ALA A 246 24.28 -20.59 1.19
N LEU A 247 23.39 -20.08 2.05
CA LEU A 247 23.44 -20.27 3.50
C LEU A 247 23.23 -21.73 3.88
N GLN A 248 22.26 -22.42 3.27
CA GLN A 248 22.06 -23.85 3.50
C GLN A 248 23.29 -24.66 3.08
N ALA A 249 23.91 -24.28 1.96
CA ALA A 249 25.10 -24.94 1.45
C ALA A 249 26.31 -24.73 2.39
N TRP A 250 26.47 -23.54 2.97
CA TRP A 250 27.58 -23.20 3.88
C TRP A 250 27.38 -23.72 5.31
N LEU A 251 26.19 -23.50 5.89
CA LEU A 251 25.91 -23.76 7.32
C LEU A 251 25.40 -25.19 7.59
N ARG A 252 24.88 -25.91 6.58
CA ARG A 252 24.36 -27.28 6.72
C ARG A 252 23.38 -27.40 7.91
N ASN A 253 23.64 -28.31 8.84
CA ASN A 253 22.80 -28.55 10.02
C ASN A 253 22.74 -27.36 10.99
N TRP A 254 23.70 -26.43 10.91
CA TRP A 254 23.70 -25.20 11.71
C TRP A 254 22.80 -24.11 11.13
N PHE A 255 22.24 -24.29 9.92
CA PHE A 255 21.39 -23.29 9.27
C PHE A 255 20.23 -22.84 10.17
N TYR A 256 19.44 -23.78 10.71
CA TYR A 256 18.29 -23.44 11.54
C TYR A 256 18.68 -22.78 12.88
N PRO A 257 19.66 -23.31 13.66
CA PRO A 257 20.13 -22.62 14.85
C PRO A 257 20.66 -21.20 14.59
N VAL A 258 21.45 -21.01 13.52
CA VAL A 258 21.97 -19.68 13.15
C VAL A 258 20.85 -18.74 12.75
N LEU A 259 19.87 -19.21 11.98
CA LEU A 259 18.70 -18.42 11.60
C LEU A 259 17.92 -17.94 12.83
N VAL A 260 17.66 -18.81 13.81
CA VAL A 260 17.01 -18.44 15.08
C VAL A 260 17.87 -17.43 15.84
N GLY A 261 19.19 -17.65 15.92
CA GLY A 261 20.12 -16.72 16.56
C GLY A 261 20.09 -15.33 15.91
N ILE A 262 20.06 -15.25 14.57
CA ILE A 262 19.92 -13.99 13.83
C ILE A 262 18.60 -13.31 14.18
N LEU A 263 17.47 -14.03 14.18
CA LEU A 263 16.17 -13.44 14.52
C LEU A 263 16.12 -12.90 15.95
N LEU A 264 16.67 -13.63 16.92
CA LEU A 264 16.77 -13.17 18.30
C LEU A 264 17.68 -11.95 18.44
N CYS A 265 18.82 -11.96 17.74
CA CYS A 265 19.74 -10.83 17.68
C CYS A 265 19.08 -9.60 17.07
N MET A 266 18.39 -9.75 15.93
CA MET A 266 17.64 -8.67 15.29
C MET A 266 16.55 -8.10 16.20
N ASN A 267 15.80 -8.94 16.92
CA ASN A 267 14.80 -8.50 17.90
C ASN A 267 15.42 -7.78 19.11
N TYR A 268 16.60 -8.20 19.56
CA TYR A 268 17.33 -7.49 20.61
C TYR A 268 17.87 -6.14 20.11
N MET A 269 18.47 -6.12 18.92
CA MET A 269 19.00 -4.91 18.28
C MET A 269 17.91 -3.90 17.95
N SER A 270 16.70 -4.34 17.56
CA SER A 270 15.57 -3.45 17.27
C SER A 270 15.06 -2.70 18.49
N LYS A 271 15.39 -3.14 19.71
CA LYS A 271 15.05 -2.45 20.97
C LYS A 271 16.19 -1.56 21.50
N THR A 272 17.44 -1.92 21.20
CA THR A 272 18.62 -1.33 21.85
C THR A 272 19.40 -0.37 20.95
N THR A 273 19.34 -0.55 19.62
CA THR A 273 20.13 0.24 18.67
C THR A 273 19.25 1.10 17.78
N LYS A 274 19.64 2.38 17.63
CA LYS A 274 18.99 3.33 16.71
C LYS A 274 19.04 2.88 15.24
N LEU A 275 19.99 2.01 14.87
CA LEU A 275 20.16 1.50 13.51
C LEU A 275 18.98 0.64 13.02
N PHE A 276 18.24 0.00 13.95
CA PHE A 276 17.11 -0.87 13.65
C PHE A 276 15.76 -0.29 14.12
N HIS A 277 15.74 0.96 14.57
CA HIS A 277 14.50 1.70 14.79
C HIS A 277 13.99 2.25 13.46
N TYR A 278 13.25 1.43 12.72
CA TYR A 278 12.56 1.80 11.49
C TYR A 278 11.38 2.74 11.80
N LYS A 279 11.68 4.03 12.01
CA LYS A 279 10.65 5.07 12.18
C LYS A 279 10.15 5.51 10.81
N SER A 280 8.84 5.48 10.61
CA SER A 280 8.20 6.27 9.56
C SER A 280 7.84 7.62 10.15
N TYR A 281 8.34 8.69 9.56
CA TYR A 281 8.25 10.02 10.16
C TYR A 281 6.95 10.72 9.76
N ALA A 282 6.48 11.61 10.62
CA ALA A 282 5.55 12.68 10.26
C ALA A 282 6.39 13.88 9.81
N TYR A 283 6.46 14.12 8.50
CA TYR A 283 7.38 15.10 7.93
C TYR A 283 6.96 16.52 8.34
N GLY A 284 7.93 17.34 8.73
CA GLY A 284 7.73 18.70 9.28
C GLY A 284 7.89 18.78 10.81
N LEU A 285 7.76 17.66 11.54
CA LEU A 285 7.90 17.62 13.01
C LEU A 285 9.34 17.31 13.46
N SER A 286 9.70 17.77 14.67
CA SER A 286 10.99 17.49 15.31
C SER A 286 10.94 16.19 16.11
N TYR A 287 12.02 15.39 16.02
CA TYR A 287 12.18 14.13 16.76
C TYR A 287 13.39 14.18 17.71
N GLU A 288 13.88 15.38 18.01
CA GLU A 288 14.90 15.60 19.03
C GLU A 288 14.34 15.30 20.42
N LYS A 289 15.20 14.83 21.34
CA LYS A 289 14.77 14.37 22.66
C LYS A 289 14.09 15.49 23.48
N ALA A 290 14.52 16.73 23.32
CA ALA A 290 13.97 17.89 24.01
C ALA A 290 12.52 18.20 23.59
N ASP A 291 12.19 17.94 22.32
CA ASP A 291 10.91 18.29 21.71
C ASP A 291 9.86 17.19 21.84
N LEU A 292 10.21 16.04 22.43
CA LEU A 292 9.25 14.95 22.63
C LEU A 292 8.18 15.34 23.65
N SER A 293 6.92 15.13 23.29
CA SER A 293 5.78 15.27 24.20
C SER A 293 5.51 13.96 24.94
N GLU A 294 5.13 14.04 26.20
CA GLU A 294 4.82 12.85 27.00
C GLU A 294 3.52 12.19 26.51
N TYR A 295 3.52 10.87 26.34
CA TYR A 295 2.30 10.10 26.08
C TYR A 295 1.91 9.28 27.31
N SER A 296 1.03 9.84 28.15
CA SER A 296 0.52 9.19 29.35
C SER A 296 -0.95 9.50 29.58
N VAL A 297 -1.65 8.64 30.32
CA VAL A 297 -3.06 8.86 30.67
C VAL A 297 -3.25 10.18 31.43
N ALA A 298 -2.32 10.51 32.33
CA ALA A 298 -2.33 11.77 33.07
C ALA A 298 -2.22 12.99 32.15
N ARG A 299 -1.31 12.94 31.16
CA ARG A 299 -1.18 14.00 30.17
C ARG A 299 -2.42 14.14 29.31
N ILE A 300 -3.01 13.03 28.87
CA ILE A 300 -4.24 13.02 28.05
C ILE A 300 -5.40 13.63 28.83
N LYS A 301 -5.56 13.26 30.10
CA LYS A 301 -6.57 13.86 30.99
C LYS A 301 -6.37 15.37 31.12
N LYS A 302 -5.12 15.83 31.23
CA LYS A 302 -4.80 17.27 31.28
C LYS A 302 -5.17 17.99 29.98
N ILE A 303 -4.86 17.41 28.82
CA ILE A 303 -5.20 18.00 27.51
C ILE A 303 -6.72 18.11 27.35
N CYS A 304 -7.44 17.03 27.64
CA CYS A 304 -8.88 16.97 27.40
C CYS A 304 -9.70 17.70 28.48
N GLY A 305 -9.09 18.03 29.62
CA GLY A 305 -9.68 18.83 30.69
C GLY A 305 -9.20 20.28 30.73
N ASP A 306 -8.45 20.73 29.72
CA ASP A 306 -7.99 22.13 29.61
C ASP A 306 -9.16 23.01 29.13
N GLN A 307 -9.90 23.55 30.11
CA GLN A 307 -11.10 24.35 29.86
C GLN A 307 -10.80 25.62 29.06
N THR A 308 -9.68 26.30 29.33
CA THR A 308 -9.28 27.51 28.59
C THR A 308 -9.06 27.22 27.11
N LYS A 309 -8.35 26.13 26.78
CA LYS A 309 -8.17 25.73 25.38
C LYS A 309 -9.46 25.25 24.73
N ASN A 310 -10.32 24.59 25.50
CA ASN A 310 -11.63 24.17 25.03
C ASN A 310 -12.48 25.39 24.61
N GLU A 311 -12.68 26.35 25.52
CA GLU A 311 -13.41 27.59 25.30
C GLU A 311 -12.84 28.39 24.12
N ALA A 312 -11.52 28.58 24.08
CA ALA A 312 -10.89 29.26 22.94
C ALA A 312 -11.10 28.51 21.62
N SER A 313 -11.07 27.18 21.62
CA SER A 313 -11.27 26.39 20.39
C SER A 313 -12.71 26.44 19.89
N ILE A 314 -13.70 26.42 20.79
CA ILE A 314 -15.12 26.52 20.40
C ILE A 314 -15.43 27.93 19.90
N GLU A 315 -14.97 28.99 20.57
CA GLU A 315 -15.16 30.38 20.13
C GLU A 315 -14.57 30.62 18.74
N ASN A 316 -13.33 30.16 18.50
CA ASN A 316 -12.69 30.24 17.18
C ASN A 316 -13.48 29.49 16.11
N TYR A 317 -14.07 28.34 16.46
CA TYR A 317 -14.86 27.55 15.53
C TYR A 317 -16.21 28.21 15.23
N LEU A 318 -16.87 28.81 16.22
CA LEU A 318 -18.10 29.58 16.04
C LEU A 318 -17.87 30.79 15.11
N ALA A 319 -16.77 31.53 15.29
CA ALA A 319 -16.41 32.62 14.37
C ALA A 319 -16.21 32.15 12.92
N MET A 320 -15.65 30.95 12.74
CA MET A 320 -15.52 30.33 11.42
C MET A 320 -16.89 29.91 10.83
N LEU A 321 -17.81 29.43 11.67
CA LEU A 321 -19.18 29.13 11.27
C LEU A 321 -19.95 30.39 10.85
N ASP A 322 -19.76 31.51 11.54
CA ASP A 322 -20.34 32.80 11.15
C ASP A 322 -19.78 33.29 9.81
N ALA A 323 -18.46 33.15 9.59
CA ALA A 323 -17.85 33.48 8.30
C ALA A 323 -18.36 32.57 7.16
N TRP A 324 -18.53 31.27 7.43
CA TRP A 324 -19.14 30.33 6.50
C TRP A 324 -20.60 30.70 6.20
N LYS A 325 -21.41 30.98 7.22
CA LYS A 325 -22.81 31.40 7.10
C LYS A 325 -22.93 32.64 6.22
N ALA A 326 -22.12 33.68 6.48
CA ALA A 326 -22.10 34.91 5.70
C ALA A 326 -21.82 34.66 4.20
N ARG A 327 -20.93 33.71 3.89
CA ARG A 327 -20.62 33.33 2.50
C ARG A 327 -21.81 32.73 1.76
N THR A 328 -22.71 32.03 2.46
CA THR A 328 -23.90 31.41 1.83
C THR A 328 -24.93 32.43 1.36
N ALA A 329 -24.86 33.68 1.85
CA ALA A 329 -25.85 34.74 1.64
C ALA A 329 -27.28 34.31 2.01
N GLN A 330 -27.41 33.42 2.99
CA GLN A 330 -28.69 32.96 3.55
C GLN A 330 -28.71 33.23 5.05
N GLU A 331 -29.89 33.61 5.57
CA GLU A 331 -30.06 33.80 7.01
C GLU A 331 -29.97 32.47 7.78
N LYS A 332 -30.50 31.38 7.19
CA LYS A 332 -30.45 30.02 7.75
C LYS A 332 -30.05 28.98 6.69
N PRO A 333 -28.78 28.95 6.25
CA PRO A 333 -28.33 27.99 5.25
C PRO A 333 -28.50 26.55 5.73
N LYS A 334 -28.66 25.62 4.78
CA LYS A 334 -28.58 24.18 5.06
C LYS A 334 -27.12 23.80 5.35
N LEU A 335 -26.80 23.34 6.56
CA LEU A 335 -25.44 22.92 6.89
C LEU A 335 -25.13 21.56 6.25
N VAL A 336 -24.13 21.49 5.37
CA VAL A 336 -23.71 20.23 4.76
C VAL A 336 -22.45 19.68 5.43
N ILE A 337 -22.53 18.42 5.84
CA ILE A 337 -21.41 17.62 6.36
C ILE A 337 -21.18 16.44 5.43
N VAL A 338 -19.93 16.23 5.00
CA VAL A 338 -19.57 15.09 4.15
C VAL A 338 -18.81 14.04 4.95
N ASN A 339 -19.30 12.81 4.86
CA ASN A 339 -18.71 11.63 5.47
C ASN A 339 -18.16 10.70 4.39
N THR A 340 -16.88 10.40 4.44
CA THR A 340 -16.21 9.59 3.41
C THR A 340 -15.72 8.26 3.98
N SER A 341 -15.97 7.16 3.28
CA SER A 341 -15.47 5.86 3.71
C SER A 341 -14.04 5.61 3.28
N GLY A 342 -13.34 4.76 4.04
CA GLY A 342 -12.07 4.20 3.59
C GLY A 342 -12.20 3.32 2.35
N GLY A 343 -11.06 2.94 1.77
CA GLY A 343 -11.02 2.00 0.65
C GLY A 343 -9.90 2.18 -0.38
N GLY A 344 -8.77 2.84 -0.06
CA GLY A 344 -7.67 3.04 -1.01
C GLY A 344 -8.07 3.86 -2.25
N SER A 345 -7.47 3.55 -3.41
CA SER A 345 -7.68 4.31 -4.66
C SER A 345 -9.14 4.31 -5.11
N ARG A 346 -9.90 3.22 -4.90
CA ARG A 346 -11.33 3.19 -5.28
C ARG A 346 -12.15 4.24 -4.54
N SER A 347 -11.90 4.44 -3.24
CA SER A 347 -12.62 5.44 -2.43
C SER A 347 -12.13 6.84 -2.70
N ALA A 348 -10.85 7.02 -3.02
CA ALA A 348 -10.30 8.30 -3.44
C ALA A 348 -10.98 8.77 -4.74
N LEU A 349 -10.97 7.93 -5.78
CA LEU A 349 -11.63 8.23 -7.04
C LEU A 349 -13.13 8.43 -6.88
N TRP A 350 -13.82 7.51 -6.18
CA TRP A 350 -15.26 7.61 -5.95
C TRP A 350 -15.66 8.92 -5.25
N THR A 351 -14.95 9.28 -4.18
CA THR A 351 -15.20 10.51 -3.43
C THR A 351 -15.01 11.75 -4.28
N THR A 352 -13.90 11.81 -5.03
CA THR A 352 -13.65 12.94 -5.94
C THR A 352 -14.75 13.09 -6.99
N LEU A 353 -15.20 11.97 -7.59
CA LEU A 353 -16.25 12.00 -8.61
C LEU A 353 -17.62 12.40 -8.05
N VAL A 354 -18.01 11.88 -6.89
CA VAL A 354 -19.27 12.23 -6.23
C VAL A 354 -19.29 13.71 -5.86
N LEU A 355 -18.23 14.21 -5.21
CA LEU A 355 -18.15 15.62 -4.81
C LEU A 355 -18.18 16.55 -6.02
N ASN A 356 -17.41 16.24 -7.07
CA ASN A 356 -17.45 17.02 -8.32
C ASN A 356 -18.85 16.99 -8.95
N LYS A 357 -19.53 15.83 -8.95
CA LYS A 357 -20.87 15.72 -9.53
C LYS A 357 -21.93 16.49 -8.74
N LEU A 358 -21.80 16.52 -7.42
CA LEU A 358 -22.69 17.27 -6.53
C LEU A 358 -22.54 18.78 -6.76
N ASP A 359 -21.32 19.30 -6.88
CA ASP A 359 -21.08 20.70 -7.22
C ASP A 359 -21.59 21.05 -8.62
N GLU A 360 -21.27 20.23 -9.63
CA GLU A 360 -21.75 20.42 -11.00
C GLU A 360 -23.29 20.47 -11.06
N ALA A 361 -23.96 19.52 -10.40
CA ALA A 361 -25.42 19.43 -10.43
C ALA A 361 -26.14 20.49 -9.59
N SER A 362 -25.41 21.19 -8.72
CA SER A 362 -25.94 22.25 -7.83
C SER A 362 -25.37 23.64 -8.16
N ASN A 363 -24.64 23.80 -9.27
CA ASN A 363 -23.96 25.05 -9.63
C ASN A 363 -23.04 25.59 -8.50
N ASN A 364 -22.29 24.69 -7.86
CA ASN A 364 -21.39 24.94 -6.70
C ASN A 364 -22.10 25.35 -5.39
N GLU A 365 -23.42 25.29 -5.32
CA GLU A 365 -24.15 25.52 -4.06
C GLU A 365 -23.79 24.44 -3.03
N PHE A 366 -23.59 23.17 -3.44
CA PHE A 366 -23.20 22.09 -2.54
C PHE A 366 -21.90 22.40 -1.79
N GLY A 367 -20.84 22.77 -2.50
CA GLY A 367 -19.54 23.14 -1.94
C GLY A 367 -19.58 24.42 -1.10
N THR A 368 -20.49 25.35 -1.42
CA THR A 368 -20.73 26.55 -0.61
C THR A 368 -21.39 26.21 0.73
N HIS A 369 -22.32 25.27 0.74
CA HIS A 369 -22.99 24.81 1.97
C HIS A 369 -22.18 23.76 2.75
N THR A 370 -21.14 23.17 2.15
CA THR A 370 -20.28 22.18 2.82
C THR A 370 -19.35 22.88 3.80
N GLN A 371 -19.50 22.59 5.09
CA GLN A 371 -18.71 23.21 6.15
C GLN A 371 -17.66 22.25 6.72
N MET A 372 -17.97 20.95 6.80
CA MET A 372 -17.08 19.93 7.33
C MET A 372 -17.02 18.71 6.42
N ILE A 373 -15.83 18.13 6.27
CA ILE A 373 -15.64 16.80 5.73
C ILE A 373 -14.81 15.97 6.71
N THR A 374 -15.27 14.76 7.00
CA THR A 374 -14.55 13.78 7.82
C THR A 374 -14.75 12.36 7.28
N GLY A 375 -13.98 11.40 7.78
CA GLY A 375 -13.96 10.06 7.21
C GLY A 375 -12.63 9.34 7.39
N ALA A 376 -12.38 8.38 6.51
CA ALA A 376 -11.19 7.53 6.58
C ALA A 376 -10.46 7.33 5.25
N SER A 377 -9.16 7.05 5.36
CA SER A 377 -8.31 6.49 4.31
C SER A 377 -8.42 7.21 2.96
N GLY A 378 -8.51 6.44 1.86
CA GLY A 378 -8.67 6.95 0.50
C GLY A 378 -9.84 7.93 0.31
N GLY A 379 -10.95 7.81 1.06
CA GLY A 379 -12.05 8.78 0.99
C GLY A 379 -11.59 10.19 1.36
N MET A 380 -10.81 10.31 2.43
CA MET A 380 -10.23 11.60 2.85
C MET A 380 -9.16 12.12 1.87
N VAL A 381 -8.42 11.23 1.20
CA VAL A 381 -7.49 11.62 0.12
C VAL A 381 -8.26 12.24 -1.05
N GLY A 382 -9.34 11.58 -1.51
CA GLY A 382 -10.19 12.07 -2.60
C GLY A 382 -10.89 13.38 -2.27
N ALA A 383 -11.37 13.53 -1.03
CA ALA A 383 -12.00 14.77 -0.56
C ALA A 383 -11.01 15.93 -0.42
N ALA A 384 -9.80 15.66 0.08
CA ALA A 384 -8.75 16.67 0.19
C ALA A 384 -8.28 17.17 -1.18
N TYR A 385 -8.12 16.26 -2.14
CA TYR A 385 -7.82 16.59 -3.53
C TYR A 385 -8.92 17.47 -4.14
N TYR A 386 -10.18 17.05 -4.02
CA TYR A 386 -11.33 17.84 -4.45
C TYR A 386 -11.34 19.26 -3.84
N ARG A 387 -11.15 19.36 -2.52
CA ARG A 387 -11.10 20.64 -1.80
C ARG A 387 -10.01 21.57 -2.33
N GLU A 388 -8.80 21.05 -2.58
CA GLU A 388 -7.70 21.85 -3.15
C GLU A 388 -8.00 22.29 -4.59
N VAL A 389 -8.61 21.42 -5.42
CA VAL A 389 -9.04 21.80 -6.77
C VAL A 389 -10.00 22.99 -6.73
N GLN A 390 -11.01 22.96 -5.84
CA GLN A 390 -11.95 24.08 -5.71
C GLN A 390 -11.29 25.35 -5.17
N LEU A 391 -10.39 25.22 -4.18
CA LEU A 391 -9.63 26.36 -3.67
C LEU A 391 -8.81 27.03 -4.78
N ARG A 392 -8.14 26.25 -5.63
CA ARG A 392 -7.33 26.78 -6.72
C ARG A 392 -8.17 27.43 -7.82
N ARG A 393 -9.33 26.84 -8.16
CA ARG A 393 -10.31 27.45 -9.07
C ARG A 393 -10.77 28.81 -8.55
N SER A 394 -11.11 28.93 -7.25
CA SER A 394 -11.51 30.20 -6.64
C SER A 394 -10.40 31.28 -6.67
N LYS A 395 -9.15 30.86 -6.78
CA LYS A 395 -7.96 31.73 -6.82
C LYS A 395 -7.43 31.96 -8.24
N ASN A 396 -8.13 31.51 -9.28
CA ASN A 396 -7.66 31.54 -10.67
C ASN A 396 -6.25 30.94 -10.84
N LYS A 397 -5.91 29.90 -10.07
CA LYS A 397 -4.63 29.16 -10.19
C LYS A 397 -4.81 27.91 -11.05
N LYS A 398 -3.71 27.38 -11.59
CA LYS A 398 -3.68 26.10 -12.32
C LYS A 398 -4.38 25.01 -11.48
N ALA A 399 -5.43 24.43 -12.02
CA ALA A 399 -6.21 23.33 -11.46
C ALA A 399 -6.68 22.41 -12.60
N PRO A 400 -7.08 21.17 -12.31
CA PRO A 400 -7.69 20.28 -13.28
C PRO A 400 -8.85 20.94 -14.03
N LYS A 401 -8.78 20.92 -15.36
CA LYS A 401 -9.72 21.60 -16.27
C LYS A 401 -11.10 20.95 -16.26
N ASN A 402 -11.17 19.65 -16.06
CA ASN A 402 -12.40 18.88 -16.12
C ASN A 402 -12.30 17.61 -15.24
N VAL A 403 -13.42 16.90 -15.15
CA VAL A 403 -13.52 15.65 -14.37
C VAL A 403 -12.61 14.53 -14.90
N HIS A 404 -12.28 14.52 -16.20
CA HIS A 404 -11.38 13.52 -16.79
C HIS A 404 -9.94 13.69 -16.30
N GLU A 405 -9.46 14.94 -16.19
CA GLU A 405 -8.16 15.24 -15.60
C GLU A 405 -8.13 14.85 -14.12
N MET A 406 -9.18 15.18 -13.35
CA MET A 406 -9.31 14.76 -11.96
C MET A 406 -9.29 13.24 -11.79
N LYS A 407 -10.04 12.52 -12.65
CA LYS A 407 -10.09 11.05 -12.68
C LYS A 407 -8.71 10.46 -12.95
N ARG A 408 -7.99 10.99 -13.94
CA ARG A 408 -6.64 10.54 -14.28
C ARG A 408 -5.70 10.74 -13.09
N GLU A 409 -5.66 11.95 -12.53
CA GLU A 409 -4.75 12.30 -11.43
C GLU A 409 -5.00 11.45 -10.17
N ILE A 410 -6.23 11.38 -9.67
CA ILE A 410 -6.52 10.64 -8.42
C ILE A 410 -6.57 9.11 -8.63
N GLY A 411 -6.79 8.66 -9.86
CA GLY A 411 -6.87 7.25 -10.24
C GLY A 411 -5.54 6.64 -10.71
N SER A 412 -4.47 7.44 -10.78
CA SER A 412 -3.13 6.96 -11.11
C SER A 412 -2.58 6.02 -10.04
N ASP A 413 -1.70 5.13 -10.46
CA ASP A 413 -1.09 4.14 -9.58
C ASP A 413 -0.23 4.77 -8.48
N ILE A 414 -0.30 4.18 -7.29
CA ILE A 414 0.66 4.43 -6.19
C ILE A 414 1.28 3.11 -5.69
N LEU A 415 0.62 1.97 -5.93
CA LEU A 415 1.03 0.67 -5.40
C LEU A 415 2.36 0.18 -6.00
N ASN A 416 2.66 0.57 -7.24
CA ASN A 416 3.87 0.18 -7.96
C ASN A 416 5.11 0.73 -7.23
N LYS A 417 5.15 2.05 -6.99
CA LYS A 417 6.23 2.74 -6.27
C LYS A 417 6.37 2.27 -4.83
N LEU A 418 5.24 1.97 -4.17
CA LEU A 418 5.22 1.36 -2.84
C LEU A 418 5.88 -0.02 -2.82
N SER A 419 5.56 -0.88 -3.78
CA SER A 419 6.08 -2.24 -3.88
C SER A 419 7.57 -2.25 -4.24
N PHE A 420 7.98 -1.34 -5.13
CA PHE A 420 9.39 -1.11 -5.44
C PHE A 420 10.16 -0.71 -4.18
N MET A 421 9.75 0.34 -3.48
CA MET A 421 10.41 0.80 -2.24
C MET A 421 10.40 -0.26 -1.14
N ALA A 422 9.33 -1.06 -1.03
CA ALA A 422 9.26 -2.17 -0.08
C ALA A 422 10.36 -3.22 -0.31
N SER A 423 10.64 -3.54 -1.58
CA SER A 423 11.60 -4.58 -1.96
C SER A 423 13.06 -4.09 -2.07
N THR A 424 13.29 -2.81 -2.37
CA THR A 424 14.64 -2.26 -2.59
C THR A 424 15.19 -1.46 -1.42
N ASN A 425 14.33 -0.88 -0.57
CA ASN A 425 14.74 0.00 0.54
C ASN A 425 14.35 -0.54 1.91
N ASP A 426 13.08 -0.88 2.13
CA ASP A 426 12.55 -1.18 3.47
C ASP A 426 13.05 -2.50 4.08
N ILE A 427 13.38 -3.51 3.26
CA ILE A 427 13.92 -4.80 3.74
C ILE A 427 15.36 -4.64 4.25
N PHE A 428 16.04 -3.58 3.82
CA PHE A 428 17.43 -3.32 4.15
C PHE A 428 17.55 -2.11 5.10
N VAL A 429 18.78 -1.70 5.41
CA VAL A 429 19.02 -0.52 6.25
C VAL A 429 18.59 0.74 5.49
N ARG A 430 17.68 1.54 6.05
CA ARG A 430 17.22 2.81 5.45
C ARG A 430 18.32 3.88 5.42
N TYR A 431 19.16 3.88 4.39
CA TYR A 431 20.28 4.81 4.24
C TYR A 431 19.90 6.15 3.61
N GLN A 432 18.87 6.18 2.76
CA GLN A 432 18.46 7.39 2.05
C GLN A 432 17.76 8.39 2.96
N LYS A 433 18.08 9.68 2.77
CA LYS A 433 17.56 10.79 3.58
C LYS A 433 16.87 11.83 2.71
N ILE A 434 15.98 12.60 3.32
CA ILE A 434 15.37 13.81 2.75
C ILE A 434 15.51 14.95 3.72
N ASP A 435 15.57 16.16 3.18
CA ASP A 435 15.44 17.38 3.95
C ASP A 435 14.08 18.02 3.65
N TYR A 436 13.30 18.32 4.68
CA TYR A 436 12.01 18.99 4.58
C TYR A 436 11.84 19.95 5.75
N ASP A 437 11.52 21.22 5.46
CA ASP A 437 11.37 22.30 6.46
C ASP A 437 12.57 22.39 7.43
N GLY A 438 13.80 22.28 6.90
CA GLY A 438 15.05 22.35 7.66
C GLY A 438 15.37 21.12 8.51
N LYS A 439 14.60 20.02 8.40
CA LYS A 439 14.77 18.79 9.16
C LYS A 439 15.09 17.61 8.26
N ARG A 440 15.92 16.69 8.75
CA ARG A 440 16.41 15.52 8.00
C ARG A 440 15.73 14.22 8.44
N TYR A 441 15.15 13.49 7.49
CA TYR A 441 14.40 12.25 7.74
C TYR A 441 14.93 11.09 6.89
N SER A 442 14.69 9.84 7.28
CA SER A 442 14.89 8.71 6.36
C SER A 442 13.70 8.51 5.43
N LYS A 443 14.01 8.15 4.18
CA LYS A 443 13.02 7.66 3.24
C LYS A 443 12.56 6.26 3.66
N ASP A 444 11.28 5.98 3.43
CA ASP A 444 10.68 4.66 3.51
C ASP A 444 9.54 4.57 2.48
N ARG A 445 8.83 3.44 2.40
CA ARG A 445 7.68 3.36 1.49
C ARG A 445 6.53 4.31 1.85
N GLY A 446 6.45 4.81 3.08
CA GLY A 446 5.52 5.90 3.43
C GLY A 446 5.86 7.21 2.70
N TYR A 447 7.15 7.55 2.59
CA TYR A 447 7.59 8.66 1.73
C TYR A 447 7.22 8.45 0.26
N ALA A 448 7.41 7.22 -0.25
CA ALA A 448 7.08 6.87 -1.63
C ALA A 448 5.59 7.11 -1.95
N PHE A 449 4.69 6.74 -1.03
CA PHE A 449 3.27 7.08 -1.14
C PHE A 449 3.03 8.59 -1.24
N GLU A 450 3.64 9.36 -0.33
CA GLU A 450 3.45 10.82 -0.31
C GLU A 450 3.95 11.47 -1.59
N GLN A 451 5.12 11.07 -2.11
CA GLN A 451 5.63 11.62 -3.37
C GLN A 451 4.76 11.24 -4.56
N GLN A 452 4.40 9.96 -4.70
CA GLN A 452 3.58 9.54 -5.84
C GLN A 452 2.21 10.22 -5.83
N LEU A 453 1.58 10.40 -4.66
CA LEU A 453 0.31 11.13 -4.56
C LEU A 453 0.46 12.58 -5.01
N LEU A 454 1.55 13.24 -4.65
CA LEU A 454 1.82 14.62 -5.05
C LEU A 454 2.13 14.73 -6.53
N GLU A 455 2.97 13.86 -7.07
CA GLU A 455 3.26 13.75 -8.50
C GLU A 455 1.99 13.51 -9.32
N ASN A 456 1.18 12.52 -8.92
CA ASN A 456 -0.08 12.16 -9.56
C ASN A 456 -1.07 13.33 -9.60
N THR A 457 -1.07 14.19 -8.58
CA THR A 457 -1.96 15.37 -8.47
C THR A 457 -1.32 16.66 -8.98
N GLY A 458 -0.23 16.57 -9.75
CA GLY A 458 0.45 17.73 -10.32
C GLY A 458 1.02 18.69 -9.27
N ASN A 459 1.37 18.16 -8.10
CA ASN A 459 1.88 18.84 -6.91
C ASN A 459 0.94 19.91 -6.33
N ILE A 460 -0.36 19.88 -6.64
CA ILE A 460 -1.29 20.86 -6.10
C ILE A 460 -1.50 20.69 -4.58
N LEU A 461 -1.29 19.49 -4.06
CA LEU A 461 -1.43 19.12 -2.65
C LEU A 461 -0.16 19.33 -1.81
N ASP A 462 0.95 19.79 -2.39
CA ASP A 462 2.24 19.95 -1.70
C ASP A 462 2.25 21.22 -0.84
N HIS A 463 1.56 21.14 0.29
CA HIS A 463 1.46 22.20 1.29
C HIS A 463 1.76 21.63 2.68
N ASN A 464 1.94 22.53 3.65
CA ASN A 464 1.88 22.18 5.06
C ASN A 464 0.43 22.26 5.58
N LEU A 465 0.16 21.70 6.75
CA LEU A 465 -1.18 21.69 7.34
C LEU A 465 -1.71 23.10 7.60
N GLY A 466 -0.85 24.03 8.04
CA GLY A 466 -1.22 25.42 8.34
C GLY A 466 -1.62 26.25 7.12
N TYR A 467 -1.28 25.83 5.90
CA TYR A 467 -1.69 26.51 4.67
C TYR A 467 -3.22 26.70 4.58
N TYR A 468 -3.99 25.75 5.10
CA TYR A 468 -5.45 25.76 5.03
C TYR A 468 -6.11 26.61 6.12
N THR A 469 -5.39 26.99 7.18
CA THR A 469 -5.97 27.62 8.37
C THR A 469 -6.75 28.89 8.03
N ASN A 470 -6.20 29.77 7.21
CA ASN A 470 -6.86 31.02 6.83
C ASN A 470 -8.05 30.82 5.90
N TYR A 471 -8.01 29.81 5.02
CA TYR A 471 -9.13 29.55 4.10
C TYR A 471 -10.30 28.90 4.82
N GLU A 472 -10.02 28.01 5.76
CA GLU A 472 -11.05 27.42 6.64
C GLU A 472 -11.66 28.52 7.52
N LYS A 473 -10.86 29.37 8.19
CA LYS A 473 -11.36 30.50 9.01
C LYS A 473 -12.27 31.47 8.26
N GLN A 474 -12.02 31.69 6.97
CA GLN A 474 -12.84 32.56 6.11
C GLN A 474 -14.07 31.86 5.52
N GLY A 475 -14.33 30.60 5.87
CA GLY A 475 -15.40 29.79 5.28
C GLY A 475 -15.22 29.53 3.78
N LYS A 476 -14.01 29.71 3.21
CA LYS A 476 -13.74 29.54 1.77
C LYS A 476 -13.63 28.08 1.34
N VAL A 477 -13.19 27.22 2.25
CA VAL A 477 -13.15 25.77 2.06
C VAL A 477 -13.69 25.09 3.31
N PRO A 478 -14.27 23.89 3.19
CA PRO A 478 -14.69 23.13 4.36
C PRO A 478 -13.50 22.70 5.22
N THR A 479 -13.76 22.60 6.52
CA THR A 479 -12.83 22.04 7.50
C THR A 479 -12.68 20.54 7.26
N LEU A 480 -11.44 20.07 7.11
CA LEU A 480 -11.16 18.63 7.10
C LEU A 480 -10.78 18.17 8.51
N ILE A 481 -11.52 17.19 9.03
CA ILE A 481 -11.18 16.54 10.31
C ILE A 481 -10.77 15.10 10.04
N PHE A 482 -9.49 14.81 10.25
CA PHE A 482 -8.94 13.47 10.16
C PHE A 482 -8.92 12.82 11.54
N SER A 483 -9.18 11.51 11.61
CA SER A 483 -9.25 10.76 12.86
C SER A 483 -8.43 9.45 12.85
N PRO A 484 -7.13 9.46 12.47
CA PRO A 484 -6.30 8.27 12.52
C PRO A 484 -6.28 7.62 13.91
N THR A 485 -6.00 6.32 13.93
CA THR A 485 -6.01 5.51 15.16
C THR A 485 -4.62 5.46 15.78
N ILE A 486 -4.50 5.75 17.06
CA ILE A 486 -3.28 5.51 17.85
C ILE A 486 -3.25 4.04 18.23
N ILE A 487 -2.17 3.35 17.85
CA ILE A 487 -2.05 1.89 18.01
C ILE A 487 -1.70 1.44 19.40
N ASN A 488 -1.02 2.31 20.15
CA ASN A 488 -0.61 2.00 21.50
C ASN A 488 -1.80 1.69 22.42
N ASP A 489 -2.98 2.29 22.19
CA ASP A 489 -4.16 2.13 23.05
C ASP A 489 -5.53 2.21 22.34
N GLY A 490 -5.57 2.41 21.01
CA GLY A 490 -6.81 2.44 20.23
C GLY A 490 -7.57 3.77 20.23
N ARG A 491 -7.00 4.84 20.79
CA ARG A 491 -7.61 6.19 20.76
C ARG A 491 -7.64 6.80 19.36
N ARG A 492 -8.54 7.75 19.14
CA ARG A 492 -8.61 8.54 17.90
C ARG A 492 -7.79 9.81 18.09
N LEU A 493 -6.88 10.09 17.15
CA LEU A 493 -6.17 11.36 17.09
C LEU A 493 -6.87 12.28 16.11
N LEU A 494 -7.42 13.40 16.58
CA LEU A 494 -8.04 14.42 15.75
C LEU A 494 -6.96 15.34 15.18
N ILE A 495 -6.92 15.47 13.85
CA ILE A 495 -6.00 16.33 13.11
C ILE A 495 -6.82 17.26 12.21
N SER A 496 -6.57 18.57 12.30
CA SER A 496 -7.15 19.59 11.43
C SER A 496 -6.21 20.80 11.35
N SER A 497 -6.44 21.67 10.36
CA SER A 497 -5.76 22.97 10.31
C SER A 497 -6.27 23.95 11.36
N GLN A 498 -7.46 23.70 11.94
CA GLN A 498 -8.02 24.41 13.10
C GLN A 498 -7.78 23.65 14.41
N ASP A 499 -7.90 24.36 15.53
CA ASP A 499 -7.94 23.79 16.88
C ASP A 499 -9.27 23.06 17.11
N LEU A 500 -9.20 21.81 17.58
CA LEU A 500 -10.37 20.95 17.83
C LEU A 500 -10.47 20.49 19.29
N HIS A 501 -9.94 21.26 20.25
CA HIS A 501 -9.92 20.87 21.66
C HIS A 501 -11.33 20.57 22.18
N PHE A 502 -12.35 21.30 21.73
CA PHE A 502 -13.75 21.06 22.11
C PHE A 502 -14.27 19.66 21.72
N LEU A 503 -13.83 19.10 20.59
CA LEU A 503 -14.18 17.73 20.16
C LEU A 503 -13.40 16.63 20.91
N ALA A 504 -12.28 17.00 21.53
CA ALA A 504 -11.50 16.13 22.41
C ALA A 504 -11.89 16.28 23.89
N SER A 505 -12.66 17.32 24.23
CA SER A 505 -13.06 17.59 25.60
C SER A 505 -14.02 16.53 26.13
N GLY A 506 -13.90 16.21 27.43
CA GLY A 506 -14.84 15.34 28.13
C GLY A 506 -16.17 16.03 28.47
N HIS A 507 -16.36 17.29 28.07
CA HIS A 507 -17.46 18.15 28.52
C HIS A 507 -18.84 17.55 28.20
N TYR A 508 -18.99 16.89 27.04
CA TYR A 508 -20.24 16.24 26.62
C TYR A 508 -20.56 14.93 27.36
N ALA A 509 -19.61 14.35 28.10
CA ALA A 509 -19.88 13.17 28.90
C ALA A 509 -20.60 13.51 30.22
N GLY A 510 -20.67 14.80 30.60
CA GLY A 510 -21.14 15.24 31.91
C GLY A 510 -20.16 14.87 33.04
N ASP A 511 -20.30 15.54 34.18
CA ASP A 511 -19.37 15.42 35.32
C ASP A 511 -19.24 13.99 35.89
N HIS A 512 -20.24 13.13 35.64
CA HIS A 512 -20.34 11.78 36.20
C HIS A 512 -19.77 10.65 35.32
N LEU A 513 -19.46 10.88 34.03
CA LEU A 513 -18.90 9.86 33.11
C LEU A 513 -17.43 10.12 32.72
N SER A 514 -16.73 10.95 33.49
CA SER A 514 -15.32 11.25 33.25
C SER A 514 -14.45 9.98 33.33
N GLY A 515 -13.76 9.62 32.24
CA GLY A 515 -12.80 8.51 32.31
C GLY A 515 -12.25 7.98 30.99
N LEU A 516 -13.03 7.99 29.92
CA LEU A 516 -12.59 7.46 28.63
C LEU A 516 -12.44 8.60 27.62
N TYR A 517 -11.35 9.37 27.74
CA TYR A 517 -10.91 10.32 26.72
C TYR A 517 -10.56 9.55 25.43
N GLU A 518 -11.58 9.30 24.59
CA GLU A 518 -11.46 8.53 23.35
C GLU A 518 -10.69 9.32 22.28
N ASN A 519 -10.89 10.62 22.24
CA ASN A 519 -10.29 11.55 21.29
C ASN A 519 -9.13 12.30 21.94
N ILE A 520 -8.08 12.52 21.16
CA ILE A 520 -6.97 13.39 21.51
C ILE A 520 -6.79 14.38 20.36
N GLU A 521 -6.67 15.67 20.66
CA GLU A 521 -6.34 16.67 19.66
C GLU A 521 -4.81 16.77 19.49
N ILE A 522 -4.34 16.83 18.24
CA ILE A 522 -2.90 16.74 17.92
C ILE A 522 -2.07 17.93 18.44
N ARG A 523 -2.58 19.17 18.38
CA ARG A 523 -1.88 20.37 18.88
C ARG A 523 -1.76 20.37 20.40
N GLY A 524 -2.72 19.79 21.12
CA GLY A 524 -2.67 19.56 22.56
C GLY A 524 -1.70 18.43 22.94
N LEU A 525 -1.69 17.35 22.14
CA LEU A 525 -0.77 16.22 22.34
C LEU A 525 0.69 16.62 22.10
N LEU A 526 0.94 17.35 21.01
CA LEU A 526 2.25 17.72 20.53
C LEU A 526 2.49 19.23 20.69
N ASP A 527 2.23 19.73 21.90
CA ASP A 527 2.33 21.15 22.27
C ASP A 527 3.74 21.77 22.13
N LYS A 528 4.78 20.93 22.11
CA LYS A 528 6.17 21.32 21.84
C LYS A 528 6.51 21.39 20.35
N GLN A 529 5.58 20.98 19.49
CA GLN A 529 5.80 20.89 18.05
C GLN A 529 4.99 21.99 17.34
N ASN A 530 5.54 22.51 16.24
CA ASN A 530 4.76 23.35 15.35
C ASN A 530 4.00 22.46 14.36
N ILE A 531 2.73 22.18 14.67
CA ILE A 531 1.86 21.31 13.87
C ILE A 531 1.52 21.89 12.50
N ASP A 532 1.55 23.22 12.36
CA ASP A 532 1.28 23.89 11.08
C ASP A 532 2.33 23.54 10.02
N LYS A 533 3.56 23.20 10.44
CA LYS A 533 4.67 22.77 9.56
C LYS A 533 4.57 21.31 9.12
N MET A 534 3.69 20.51 9.73
CA MET A 534 3.49 19.12 9.31
C MET A 534 3.03 19.08 7.85
N ARG A 535 3.67 18.25 7.02
CA ARG A 535 3.33 18.13 5.61
C ARG A 535 1.90 17.62 5.45
N PHE A 536 1.12 18.21 4.55
CA PHE A 536 -0.27 17.82 4.38
C PHE A 536 -0.41 16.39 3.83
N SER A 537 0.50 15.94 2.94
CA SER A 537 0.57 14.55 2.50
C SER A 537 0.81 13.55 3.64
N THR A 538 1.54 13.95 4.69
CA THR A 538 1.69 13.14 5.91
C THR A 538 0.37 12.99 6.66
N VAL A 539 -0.47 14.03 6.70
CA VAL A 539 -1.82 13.95 7.31
C VAL A 539 -2.72 12.99 6.52
N LEU A 540 -2.70 13.10 5.19
CA LEU A 540 -3.42 12.19 4.30
C LEU A 540 -2.96 10.74 4.50
N ARG A 541 -1.65 10.52 4.54
CA ARG A 541 -1.06 9.20 4.81
C ARG A 541 -1.42 8.69 6.20
N ALA A 542 -1.43 9.53 7.24
CA ALA A 542 -1.81 9.14 8.60
C ALA A 542 -3.22 8.54 8.61
N SER A 543 -4.16 9.18 7.91
CA SER A 543 -5.54 8.72 7.78
C SER A 543 -5.66 7.44 6.94
N ALA A 544 -4.67 7.11 6.11
CA ALA A 544 -4.73 6.02 5.13
C ALA A 544 -3.68 4.91 5.31
N THR A 545 -2.96 4.90 6.44
CA THR A 545 -1.89 3.93 6.71
C THR A 545 -2.42 2.57 7.14
N PHE A 546 -2.58 1.68 6.16
CA PHE A 546 -2.87 0.27 6.42
C PHE A 546 -1.56 -0.54 6.58
N PRO A 547 -1.29 -1.20 7.73
CA PRO A 547 0.03 -1.72 8.09
C PRO A 547 0.68 -2.69 7.11
N PHE A 548 -0.14 -3.48 6.41
CA PHE A 548 0.35 -4.45 5.44
C PHE A 548 0.85 -3.80 4.15
N VAL A 549 0.42 -2.57 3.87
CA VAL A 549 0.76 -1.83 2.64
C VAL A 549 1.74 -0.70 2.94
N MET A 550 1.53 0.05 4.02
CA MET A 550 2.35 1.20 4.41
C MET A 550 2.86 1.09 5.86
N PRO A 551 4.04 1.64 6.17
CA PRO A 551 4.57 1.62 7.52
C PRO A 551 3.81 2.61 8.41
N MET A 552 3.58 2.23 9.66
CA MET A 552 2.92 3.09 10.65
C MET A 552 3.70 4.39 10.88
N ILE A 553 2.99 5.51 10.91
CA ILE A 553 3.58 6.82 11.21
C ILE A 553 3.92 6.88 12.69
N THR A 554 5.14 7.26 13.01
CA THR A 554 5.64 7.43 14.36
C THR A 554 5.54 8.90 14.76
N LEU A 555 4.82 9.23 15.82
CA LEU A 555 4.77 10.60 16.35
C LEU A 555 5.94 10.89 17.31
N PRO A 556 6.34 12.16 17.46
CA PRO A 556 7.43 12.56 18.35
C PRO A 556 6.97 12.61 19.82
N THR A 557 6.61 11.45 20.37
CA THR A 557 6.20 11.31 21.77
C THR A 557 7.15 10.41 22.57
N SER A 558 7.06 10.47 23.90
CA SER A 558 7.73 9.56 24.83
C SER A 558 6.71 8.92 25.80
N PRO A 559 6.47 7.60 25.73
CA PRO A 559 6.96 6.65 24.73
C PRO A 559 6.48 6.98 23.31
N SER A 560 7.18 6.45 22.31
CA SER A 560 6.86 6.68 20.90
C SER A 560 5.49 6.10 20.57
N THR A 561 4.61 6.92 19.99
CA THR A 561 3.29 6.50 19.52
C THR A 561 3.25 6.29 18.03
N GLN A 562 2.37 5.38 17.59
CA GLN A 562 2.21 5.02 16.19
C GLN A 562 0.77 5.21 15.72
N LEU A 563 0.62 5.68 14.49
CA LEU A 563 -0.66 5.90 13.83
C LEU A 563 -0.92 4.86 12.75
N MET A 564 -2.19 4.47 12.64
CA MET A 564 -2.74 3.72 11.51
C MET A 564 -4.01 4.40 10.97
N ASP A 565 -4.49 3.86 9.86
CA ASP A 565 -5.71 4.22 9.16
C ASP A 565 -6.89 4.52 10.11
N ALA A 566 -7.60 5.61 9.82
CA ALA A 566 -8.80 6.02 10.55
C ALA A 566 -9.93 4.97 10.45
N GLY A 567 -9.92 4.17 9.37
CA GLY A 567 -10.83 3.06 9.11
C GLY A 567 -10.79 1.96 10.15
N ILE A 568 -9.80 1.95 11.04
CA ILE A 568 -9.76 1.03 12.17
C ILE A 568 -10.82 1.38 13.23
N ARG A 569 -11.14 2.67 13.42
CA ARG A 569 -12.02 3.14 14.51
C ARG A 569 -13.27 3.87 14.02
N ASP A 570 -13.15 4.66 12.96
CA ASP A 570 -14.24 5.47 12.43
C ASP A 570 -14.21 5.50 10.89
N ASN A 571 -14.47 4.34 10.26
CA ASN A 571 -14.35 4.20 8.82
C ASN A 571 -15.26 5.13 8.00
N TYR A 572 -16.32 5.67 8.57
CA TYR A 572 -17.26 6.54 7.85
C TYR A 572 -17.31 7.97 8.40
N GLY A 573 -16.50 8.31 9.41
CA GLY A 573 -16.50 9.65 10.02
C GLY A 573 -17.73 9.97 10.89
N THR A 574 -18.63 9.00 11.08
CA THR A 574 -19.89 9.18 11.82
C THR A 574 -19.65 9.58 13.26
N LYS A 575 -18.63 9.02 13.93
CA LYS A 575 -18.37 9.39 15.33
C LYS A 575 -17.92 10.85 15.46
N THR A 576 -17.05 11.30 14.56
CA THR A 576 -16.63 12.72 14.51
C THR A 576 -17.82 13.63 14.19
N THR A 577 -18.68 13.23 13.24
CA THR A 577 -19.89 13.99 12.89
C THR A 577 -20.85 14.13 14.07
N MET A 578 -21.15 13.04 14.77
CA MET A 578 -22.06 13.10 15.90
C MET A 578 -21.51 14.00 17.01
N LEU A 579 -20.22 13.89 17.33
CA LEU A 579 -19.58 14.79 18.29
C LEU A 579 -19.69 16.24 17.84
N PHE A 580 -19.38 16.54 16.58
CA PHE A 580 -19.52 17.89 16.02
C PHE A 580 -20.94 18.46 16.17
N LEU A 581 -21.97 17.67 15.82
CA LEU A 581 -23.36 18.09 15.89
C LEU A 581 -23.83 18.34 17.32
N HIS A 582 -23.45 17.48 18.27
CA HIS A 582 -23.76 17.71 19.67
C HIS A 582 -23.01 18.93 20.21
N SER A 583 -21.75 19.10 19.78
CA SER A 583 -20.91 20.16 20.30
C SER A 583 -21.34 21.57 19.92
N LEU A 584 -21.91 21.71 18.73
CA LEU A 584 -22.32 22.98 18.16
C LEU A 584 -23.84 23.07 18.05
N SER A 585 -24.57 22.26 18.83
CA SER A 585 -26.01 22.05 18.69
C SER A 585 -26.83 23.35 18.81
N GLU A 586 -26.49 24.20 19.78
CA GLU A 586 -27.15 25.50 19.99
C GLU A 586 -26.99 26.41 18.77
N TRP A 587 -25.74 26.64 18.34
CA TRP A 587 -25.47 27.47 17.16
C TRP A 587 -26.16 26.91 15.91
N ILE A 588 -26.13 25.59 15.69
CA ILE A 588 -26.76 24.95 14.53
C ILE A 588 -28.27 25.15 14.55
N ALA A 589 -28.93 24.98 15.70
CA ALA A 589 -30.38 25.16 15.85
C ALA A 589 -30.81 26.60 15.53
N GLU A 590 -30.02 27.58 15.96
CA GLU A 590 -30.32 29.00 15.77
C GLU A 590 -30.06 29.46 14.33
N ASN A 591 -28.94 29.00 13.73
CA ASN A 591 -28.37 29.60 12.53
C ASN A 591 -28.57 28.80 11.23
N THR A 592 -29.17 27.61 11.28
CA THR A 592 -29.31 26.75 10.09
C THR A 592 -30.76 26.31 9.89
N SER A 593 -31.12 25.96 8.66
CA SER A 593 -32.42 25.33 8.36
C SER A 593 -32.41 23.81 8.63
N GLY A 594 -31.38 23.30 9.31
CA GLY A 594 -31.09 21.89 9.52
C GLY A 594 -29.78 21.44 8.88
N VAL A 595 -29.50 20.15 9.02
CA VAL A 595 -28.24 19.53 8.59
C VAL A 595 -28.49 18.48 7.52
N LEU A 596 -27.68 18.50 6.47
CA LEU A 596 -27.59 17.45 5.47
C LEU A 596 -26.24 16.71 5.60
N ILE A 597 -26.30 15.44 6.00
CA ILE A 597 -25.15 14.54 6.01
C ILE A 597 -25.09 13.80 4.68
N VAL A 598 -24.03 14.01 3.91
CA VAL A 598 -23.76 13.24 2.68
C VAL A 598 -22.72 12.17 2.96
N GLU A 599 -23.15 10.92 3.02
CA GLU A 599 -22.28 9.75 3.16
C GLU A 599 -21.83 9.25 1.80
N ILE A 600 -20.52 9.22 1.56
CA ILE A 600 -19.90 8.66 0.36
C ILE A 600 -19.21 7.36 0.76
N ARG A 601 -19.78 6.23 0.34
CA ARG A 601 -19.37 4.89 0.76
C ARG A 601 -18.84 4.06 -0.40
N ASP A 602 -17.78 3.31 -0.14
CA ASP A 602 -17.22 2.31 -1.04
C ASP A 602 -18.09 1.04 -1.15
N THR A 603 -18.82 0.73 -0.08
CA THR A 603 -19.62 -0.48 0.09
C THR A 603 -21.01 -0.17 0.65
N ARG A 604 -21.99 -0.99 0.24
CA ARG A 604 -23.36 -0.88 0.73
C ARG A 604 -23.50 -1.45 2.15
N LYS A 605 -24.41 -0.86 2.94
CA LYS A 605 -24.73 -1.29 4.33
C LYS A 605 -25.16 -2.76 4.43
N VAL A 606 -26.01 -3.22 3.51
CA VAL A 606 -26.47 -4.61 3.37
C VAL A 606 -26.73 -4.87 1.89
N TYR A 607 -26.23 -6.00 1.36
CA TYR A 607 -26.55 -6.44 -0.01
C TYR A 607 -27.86 -7.24 0.00
N ALA A 608 -28.72 -7.02 -1.01
CA ALA A 608 -30.04 -7.65 -1.07
C ALA A 608 -30.00 -9.19 -1.25
N GLU A 609 -28.88 -9.75 -1.72
CA GLU A 609 -28.73 -11.17 -2.08
C GLU A 609 -27.61 -11.87 -1.28
N GLU A 610 -27.48 -11.60 0.02
CA GLU A 610 -26.49 -12.31 0.85
C GLU A 610 -26.87 -13.79 1.04
N LYS A 611 -26.13 -14.68 0.37
CA LYS A 611 -26.13 -16.13 0.67
C LYS A 611 -25.13 -16.45 1.78
N PHE A 612 -25.58 -17.19 2.80
CA PHE A 612 -24.74 -17.71 3.88
C PHE A 612 -24.29 -19.13 3.50
N GLN A 613 -22.98 -19.38 3.52
CA GLN A 613 -22.42 -20.70 3.24
C GLN A 613 -22.10 -21.42 4.54
N GLU A 614 -22.26 -22.75 4.55
CA GLU A 614 -21.81 -23.58 5.65
C GLU A 614 -20.28 -23.54 5.75
N VAL A 615 -19.80 -23.48 6.98
CA VAL A 615 -18.39 -23.34 7.33
C VAL A 615 -17.73 -24.72 7.35
N SER A 616 -16.71 -24.96 6.52
CA SER A 616 -15.98 -26.23 6.51
C SER A 616 -15.07 -26.38 7.73
N PHE A 617 -14.58 -27.60 8.00
CA PHE A 617 -13.66 -27.86 9.12
C PHE A 617 -12.33 -27.08 9.00
N ILE A 618 -11.79 -26.95 7.80
CA ILE A 618 -10.57 -26.16 7.53
C ILE A 618 -10.86 -24.66 7.72
N ASP A 619 -12.05 -24.21 7.33
CA ASP A 619 -12.48 -22.84 7.60
C ASP A 619 -12.53 -22.58 9.12
N LYS A 620 -13.06 -23.51 9.94
CA LYS A 620 -13.11 -23.32 11.41
C LYS A 620 -11.74 -23.02 12.05
N LEU A 621 -10.65 -23.56 11.50
CA LEU A 621 -9.28 -23.30 11.98
C LEU A 621 -8.74 -21.92 11.56
N THR A 622 -9.22 -21.36 10.45
CA THR A 622 -8.74 -20.10 9.87
C THR A 622 -9.69 -18.92 10.07
N LEU A 623 -10.97 -19.19 10.34
CA LEU A 623 -12.05 -18.22 10.47
C LEU A 623 -11.92 -17.25 11.64
N PRO A 624 -11.42 -17.60 12.84
CA PRO A 624 -11.29 -16.61 13.91
C PRO A 624 -10.45 -15.41 13.48
N PHE A 625 -9.39 -15.64 12.71
CA PHE A 625 -8.55 -14.56 12.17
C PHE A 625 -9.19 -13.94 10.91
N GLY A 626 -9.66 -14.75 9.96
CA GLY A 626 -10.24 -14.24 8.69
C GLY A 626 -11.57 -13.49 8.84
N ASN A 627 -12.48 -13.98 9.68
CA ASN A 627 -13.78 -13.34 9.92
C ASN A 627 -13.66 -12.03 10.67
N MET A 628 -12.70 -11.90 11.59
CA MET A 628 -12.44 -10.61 12.22
C MET A 628 -12.18 -9.55 11.14
N TYR A 629 -11.22 -9.76 10.23
CA TYR A 629 -10.94 -8.80 9.15
C TYR A 629 -12.10 -8.60 8.17
N LYS A 630 -12.79 -9.67 7.78
CA LYS A 630 -13.88 -9.59 6.78
C LYS A 630 -15.14 -8.91 7.33
N ASN A 631 -15.48 -9.15 8.60
CA ASN A 631 -16.68 -8.60 9.23
C ASN A 631 -16.42 -7.27 9.95
N PHE A 632 -15.16 -6.86 10.13
CA PHE A 632 -14.82 -5.63 10.84
C PHE A 632 -15.51 -4.37 10.27
N PRO A 633 -15.55 -4.12 8.94
CA PRO A 633 -16.27 -2.96 8.41
C PRO A 633 -17.79 -3.03 8.63
N ARG A 634 -18.35 -4.24 8.67
CA ARG A 634 -19.78 -4.50 8.91
C ARG A 634 -20.14 -4.21 10.37
N ILE A 635 -19.34 -4.69 11.33
CA ILE A 635 -19.49 -4.40 12.77
C ILE A 635 -19.42 -2.89 13.01
N GLN A 636 -18.45 -2.19 12.41
CA GLN A 636 -18.38 -0.73 12.52
C GLN A 636 -19.63 -0.06 11.95
N SER A 637 -20.13 -0.50 10.79
CA SER A 637 -21.34 0.07 10.22
C SER A 637 -22.57 -0.12 11.10
N TYR A 638 -22.66 -1.21 11.88
CA TYR A 638 -23.74 -1.41 12.86
C TYR A 638 -23.60 -0.48 14.06
N ASN A 639 -22.42 -0.46 14.70
CA ASN A 639 -22.17 0.40 15.86
C ASN A 639 -22.38 1.89 15.56
N GLN A 640 -21.95 2.33 14.37
CA GLN A 640 -22.14 3.72 13.96
C GLN A 640 -23.59 4.05 13.64
N LYS A 641 -24.36 3.09 13.10
CA LYS A 641 -25.78 3.33 12.83
C LYS A 641 -26.57 3.41 14.13
N GLU A 642 -26.23 2.58 15.11
CA GLU A 642 -26.78 2.67 16.46
C GLU A 642 -26.48 4.04 17.10
N LEU A 643 -25.22 4.50 17.01
CA LEU A 643 -24.83 5.84 17.47
C LEU A 643 -25.63 6.96 16.78
N GLU A 644 -25.79 6.90 15.45
CA GLU A 644 -26.59 7.87 14.69
C GLU A 644 -28.06 7.84 15.13
N GLN A 645 -28.67 6.65 15.26
CA GLN A 645 -30.07 6.50 15.64
C GLN A 645 -30.38 7.04 17.04
N LEU A 646 -29.46 6.86 17.99
CA LEU A 646 -29.61 7.34 19.37
C LEU A 646 -29.26 8.84 19.47
N GLY A 647 -28.15 9.25 18.87
CA GLY A 647 -27.67 10.63 18.97
C GLY A 647 -28.56 11.63 18.23
N LEU A 648 -29.02 11.33 17.01
CA LEU A 648 -29.87 12.26 16.24
C LEU A 648 -31.20 12.57 16.93
N LYS A 649 -31.75 11.66 17.75
CA LYS A 649 -32.99 11.91 18.51
C LYS A 649 -32.83 12.97 19.60
N SER A 650 -31.59 13.26 20.03
CA SER A 650 -31.32 14.26 21.06
C SER A 650 -31.01 15.65 20.49
N LEU A 651 -31.03 15.81 19.17
CA LEU A 651 -30.84 17.10 18.50
C LEU A 651 -32.18 17.79 18.25
N ASN A 652 -32.23 19.11 18.47
CA ASN A 652 -33.44 19.93 18.32
C ASN A 652 -33.61 20.53 16.91
N PHE A 653 -32.92 19.98 15.91
CA PHE A 653 -32.97 20.44 14.52
C PHE A 653 -33.04 19.25 13.56
N PRO A 654 -33.63 19.41 12.37
CA PRO A 654 -33.77 18.30 11.42
C PRO A 654 -32.41 17.92 10.82
N VAL A 655 -32.13 16.62 10.80
CA VAL A 655 -30.95 16.04 10.16
C VAL A 655 -31.39 15.02 9.11
N GLU A 656 -30.95 15.22 7.87
CA GLU A 656 -31.15 14.28 6.76
C GLU A 656 -29.83 13.62 6.38
N THR A 657 -29.81 12.29 6.27
CA THR A 657 -28.65 11.53 5.80
C THR A 657 -28.91 10.98 4.40
N ILE A 658 -28.07 11.34 3.43
CA ILE A 658 -28.13 10.85 2.05
C ILE A 658 -26.85 10.08 1.74
N THR A 659 -26.99 8.83 1.27
CA THR A 659 -25.84 7.94 1.01
C THR A 659 -25.64 7.70 -0.48
N PHE A 660 -24.41 7.91 -0.95
CA PHE A 660 -23.88 7.46 -2.25
C PHE A 660 -23.07 6.19 -2.05
N ASN A 661 -23.41 5.11 -2.77
CA ASN A 661 -22.72 3.83 -2.65
C ASN A 661 -22.01 3.50 -3.97
N LEU A 662 -20.73 3.15 -3.89
CA LEU A 662 -19.96 2.68 -5.04
C LEU A 662 -20.43 1.27 -5.45
N MET A 663 -20.27 0.28 -4.58
CA MET A 663 -20.71 -1.09 -4.85
C MET A 663 -22.22 -1.24 -4.62
N GLN A 664 -22.96 -1.66 -5.65
CA GLN A 664 -24.41 -1.85 -5.57
C GLN A 664 -24.75 -3.32 -5.27
N GLN A 665 -23.95 -4.25 -5.79
CA GLN A 665 -24.06 -5.69 -5.62
C GLN A 665 -22.81 -6.31 -4.98
N LYS A 666 -22.94 -7.49 -4.36
CA LYS A 666 -21.80 -8.19 -3.74
C LYS A 666 -20.76 -8.64 -4.76
N ASN A 667 -21.18 -8.90 -6.00
CA ASN A 667 -20.30 -9.28 -7.11
C ASN A 667 -19.63 -8.06 -7.77
N ASP A 668 -19.94 -6.83 -7.33
CA ASP A 668 -19.24 -5.63 -7.77
C ASP A 668 -17.83 -5.56 -7.16
N ARG A 669 -16.97 -6.52 -7.49
CA ARG A 669 -15.59 -6.52 -6.99
C ARG A 669 -14.82 -5.38 -7.63
N ILE A 670 -14.17 -4.59 -6.78
CA ILE A 670 -13.15 -3.59 -7.10
C ILE A 670 -12.06 -3.81 -6.03
N SER A 671 -10.80 -3.87 -6.44
CA SER A 671 -9.67 -4.13 -5.57
C SER A 671 -9.60 -3.13 -4.40
N LEU A 672 -9.23 -3.62 -3.22
CA LEU A 672 -8.91 -2.76 -2.07
C LEU A 672 -7.40 -2.50 -2.13
N SER A 673 -6.99 -1.59 -3.01
CA SER A 673 -5.57 -1.34 -3.27
C SER A 673 -5.32 0.13 -3.64
N TRP A 674 -4.03 0.47 -3.78
CA TRP A 674 -3.59 1.77 -4.31
C TRP A 674 -3.30 1.73 -5.82
N HIS A 675 -3.93 0.78 -6.51
CA HIS A 675 -3.89 0.54 -7.95
C HIS A 675 -5.32 0.29 -8.44
N LEU A 676 -5.65 0.75 -9.66
CA LEU A 676 -6.95 0.50 -10.28
C LEU A 676 -6.75 0.16 -11.76
N THR A 677 -7.34 -0.94 -12.20
CA THR A 677 -7.40 -1.30 -13.63
C THR A 677 -8.31 -0.33 -14.39
N GLN A 678 -8.21 -0.31 -15.72
CA GLN A 678 -9.11 0.51 -16.53
C GLN A 678 -10.58 0.10 -16.36
N ALA A 679 -10.89 -1.20 -16.26
CA ALA A 679 -12.23 -1.68 -15.96
C ALA A 679 -12.74 -1.22 -14.59
N GLU A 680 -11.90 -1.25 -13.56
CA GLU A 680 -12.26 -0.74 -12.23
C GLU A 680 -12.55 0.76 -12.25
N LYS A 681 -11.75 1.56 -12.95
CA LYS A 681 -11.98 3.01 -13.13
C LYS A 681 -13.32 3.30 -13.82
N LEU A 682 -13.62 2.60 -14.91
CA LEU A 682 -14.90 2.74 -15.63
C LEU A 682 -16.09 2.31 -14.77
N LYS A 683 -15.93 1.24 -13.98
CA LYS A 683 -16.96 0.77 -13.05
C LYS A 683 -17.27 1.83 -11.99
N ILE A 684 -16.25 2.44 -11.40
CA ILE A 684 -16.40 3.53 -10.42
C ILE A 684 -17.14 4.73 -11.04
N GLU A 685 -16.80 5.11 -12.27
CA GLU A 685 -17.46 6.19 -13.00
C GLU A 685 -18.93 5.85 -13.29
N SER A 686 -19.21 4.63 -13.76
CA SER A 686 -20.57 4.18 -14.06
C SER A 686 -21.48 4.10 -12.82
N ALA A 687 -20.90 3.91 -11.63
CA ALA A 687 -21.65 3.80 -10.38
C ALA A 687 -22.44 5.08 -10.06
N LEU A 688 -21.98 6.27 -10.49
CA LEU A 688 -22.74 7.52 -10.35
C LEU A 688 -24.11 7.46 -11.04
N ASN A 689 -24.20 6.72 -12.15
CA ASN A 689 -25.41 6.60 -12.96
C ASN A 689 -26.36 5.49 -12.47
N SER A 690 -26.02 4.81 -11.38
CA SER A 690 -26.90 3.81 -10.78
C SER A 690 -28.24 4.46 -10.35
N PRO A 691 -29.38 3.73 -10.39
CA PRO A 691 -30.67 4.29 -9.99
C PRO A 691 -30.68 4.82 -8.55
N SER A 692 -29.97 4.17 -7.64
CA SER A 692 -29.86 4.58 -6.24
C SER A 692 -29.08 5.88 -6.07
N ASN A 693 -27.96 6.04 -6.77
CA ASN A 693 -27.13 7.25 -6.70
C ASN A 693 -27.76 8.43 -7.45
N ARG A 694 -28.49 8.20 -8.55
CA ARG A 694 -29.31 9.25 -9.20
C ARG A 694 -30.40 9.78 -8.27
N LYS A 695 -31.10 8.87 -7.57
CA LYS A 695 -32.09 9.28 -6.56
C LYS A 695 -31.46 10.04 -5.39
N ALA A 696 -30.25 9.64 -4.96
CA ALA A 696 -29.50 10.36 -3.94
C ALA A 696 -29.12 11.78 -4.40
N LEU A 697 -28.65 11.93 -5.64
CA LEU A 697 -28.33 13.22 -6.25
C LEU A 697 -29.55 14.15 -6.29
N ASP A 698 -30.70 13.65 -6.72
CA ASP A 698 -31.95 14.44 -6.76
C ASP A 698 -32.40 14.88 -5.36
N LYS A 699 -32.22 14.03 -4.34
CA LYS A 699 -32.52 14.39 -2.96
C LYS A 699 -31.61 15.50 -2.44
N VAL A 700 -30.30 15.45 -2.71
CA VAL A 700 -29.38 16.53 -2.32
C VAL A 700 -29.80 17.85 -2.97
N LYS A 701 -30.13 17.82 -4.27
CA LYS A 701 -30.61 19.02 -4.98
C LYS A 701 -31.87 19.61 -4.34
N LYS A 702 -32.84 18.76 -3.98
CA LYS A 702 -34.08 19.20 -3.30
C LYS A 702 -33.79 19.80 -1.92
N ALA A 703 -32.92 19.17 -1.13
CA ALA A 703 -32.54 19.64 0.19
C ALA A 703 -31.88 21.03 0.13
N LEU A 704 -31.00 21.27 -0.85
CA LEU A 704 -30.36 22.58 -1.05
C LEU A 704 -31.35 23.63 -1.61
N ALA A 705 -32.21 23.25 -2.57
CA ALA A 705 -33.20 24.17 -3.15
C ALA A 705 -34.22 24.69 -2.12
N SER A 706 -34.66 23.84 -1.18
CA SER A 706 -35.55 24.26 -0.09
C SER A 706 -34.95 25.34 0.82
N SER A 707 -33.62 25.45 0.88
CA SER A 707 -32.92 26.50 1.62
C SER A 707 -32.86 27.82 0.83
N SER A 708 -32.71 27.74 -0.49
CA SER A 708 -32.59 28.92 -1.37
C SER A 708 -33.86 29.77 -1.51
N ALA A 709 -35.03 29.25 -1.13
CA ALA A 709 -36.31 29.97 -1.16
C ALA A 709 -36.42 31.09 -0.10
N PHE A 710 -35.46 31.18 0.84
CA PHE A 710 -35.37 32.23 1.86
C PHE A 710 -34.35 33.34 1.52
N ARG A 711 -33.96 33.48 0.24
CA ARG A 711 -33.18 34.65 -0.19
C ARG A 711 -34.10 35.87 -0.24
N GLU A 712 -33.82 36.90 0.56
CA GLU A 712 -34.48 38.21 0.39
C GLU A 712 -34.20 38.74 -1.03
N PRO A 713 -35.19 39.36 -1.70
CA PRO A 713 -34.92 40.08 -2.93
C PRO A 713 -33.96 41.23 -2.62
N GLN A 714 -32.81 41.27 -3.31
CA GLN A 714 -31.88 42.40 -3.26
C GLN A 714 -32.50 43.68 -3.82
#